data_AF-A0A964TCC0-F1
#
_entry.id   AF-A0A964TCC0-F1
#
_cell.length_a   1.000
_cell.length_b   1.000
_cell.length_c   1.000
_cell.angle_alpha   90.00
_cell.angle_beta   90.00
_cell.angle_gamma   90.00
#
_symmetry.space_group_name_H-M   'P 1'
#
loop_
_entity.id
_entity.type
_entity.pdbx_description
1 polymer ?
#
loop_
_entity_poly.entity_id
_entity_poly.type
_entity_poly.pdbx_seq_one_letter_code
_entity_poly.pdbx_strand_id
1 'polypeptide(L)'
;MKQLTLLLFFLCFHIAVSQQPSTSADNVLQALEKKVKMAETSLVKNIPLKNIGPSIMSGRVVDLDVNPKDPSEFYVAYASGGLWHTQNNGISFTPVLENSNTQNVGDIAVDWPNEIIWVGTGENNSSRSSYAGIGILKSTNGGKSWENMGLHDSHHIGRIIVNPNSPNEVVVGVTGHLYSPNKERGVYKTMDGGKTWQKTLFVNNATGIIDLAHAPSNFNIQYAAAWEKDRKAWDFTGNGTSSGIYKSVDGGNSWNLVTTSESDFPTGGGVGRIGLAVFDEKTVYAVHDSQFRRQKEEKEDADKLTKADFKTMDKATFLALGNDKLNEYLKTNGFQEKYRAENLKNLVRDDAVKPIDLAKYLEDANSLLFDTPVIGAEVYRSDDAGKSWKKMNEEYIDDLFYSYGYYFAQIRVAPSNKDKIYLAGVPLISSSDGGKTYRSINKENVHADHHALWINPNRPGHLINGNDGGVNITYDDGKHWMKNNSTQVGQFYAINVDHEEPYNVYGGLQDNGVWKGANNNEDNSEWHQTGKNPWQMILGGDGMQVQIDNRNSNIVYTGFQFGNYYRLDLEQHKNEPIQPKHELGESPYRFNWQTPILLSQHNQDILYMGSNKLHRSLNQGNDWEAISEDLTQGGKKGNVAYGTLTTISESPFKFGLLYTGSDDGLVHISKNAGGSWQNISTSFPKDLWVSEVAASKHKKERVYVALNGYRWDNFTPYIYVSEDYGKSWKNISNNIPTSPVNALVEDSVNENLLFAGTDNGLYVSFDRGASWELFQNGMPNVAVHDLVIQPKAKHLLVGTHGRSIYKAYISALQQMTHETLSKDLMVFGVENIKHSKNWGNPWSSWAKPNTPGLNVYFYTSSADTFSASVKFSDGTEVSSTSIEGDKGLNILSYDLVFSKKGKSNFLKKNKMKLTEAKDGKTYLPKGTYSVVLSGNGKTEKIDFKIE
;
A
#
# COMPACT_ATOMS: atom_id res chain seq x y z
N MET A 1 -57.39 -9.69 53.84
CA MET A 1 -55.95 -9.45 54.12
C MET A 1 -55.14 -10.50 53.37
N LYS A 2 -54.18 -10.03 52.54
CA LYS A 2 -53.10 -10.76 51.82
C LYS A 2 -53.53 -11.85 50.82
N GLN A 3 -53.18 -11.65 49.55
CA GLN A 3 -51.97 -12.25 48.97
C GLN A 3 -51.56 -11.54 47.67
N LEU A 4 -50.23 -11.34 47.56
CA LEU A 4 -49.50 -10.71 46.47
C LEU A 4 -49.44 -11.65 45.25
N THR A 5 -49.64 -11.11 44.04
CA THR A 5 -49.24 -11.78 42.80
C THR A 5 -48.17 -10.92 42.12
N LEU A 6 -46.97 -11.48 42.03
CA LEU A 6 -45.78 -10.91 41.39
C LEU A 6 -45.89 -11.14 39.87
N LEU A 7 -45.80 -10.08 39.05
CA LEU A 7 -45.62 -10.20 37.61
C LEU A 7 -44.20 -9.71 37.27
N LEU A 8 -43.33 -10.64 36.87
CA LEU A 8 -42.01 -10.36 36.31
C LEU A 8 -42.16 -9.82 34.88
N PHE A 9 -41.68 -8.60 34.63
CA PHE A 9 -41.36 -8.11 33.30
C PHE A 9 -39.90 -8.46 32.98
N PHE A 10 -39.68 -9.43 32.10
CA PHE A 10 -38.39 -9.66 31.46
C PHE A 10 -38.25 -8.69 30.28
N LEU A 11 -37.48 -7.61 30.43
CA LEU A 11 -36.98 -6.82 29.31
C LEU A 11 -35.75 -7.54 28.73
N CYS A 12 -35.94 -8.27 27.63
CA CYS A 12 -34.84 -8.70 26.77
C CYS A 12 -34.34 -7.48 25.97
N PHE A 13 -33.29 -6.81 26.45
CA PHE A 13 -32.49 -5.93 25.59
C PHE A 13 -31.70 -6.81 24.62
N HIS A 14 -32.19 -6.94 23.39
CA HIS A 14 -31.34 -7.35 22.29
C HIS A 14 -30.34 -6.22 22.04
N ILE A 15 -29.13 -6.37 22.56
CA ILE A 15 -27.98 -5.56 22.12
C ILE A 15 -27.68 -6.04 20.70
N ALA A 16 -28.30 -5.43 19.71
CA ALA A 16 -27.87 -5.57 18.33
C ALA A 16 -26.47 -4.97 18.23
N VAL A 17 -25.46 -5.81 17.99
CA VAL A 17 -24.11 -5.35 17.69
C VAL A 17 -24.16 -4.73 16.29
N SER A 18 -24.31 -3.41 16.22
CA SER A 18 -24.28 -2.67 14.96
C SER A 18 -22.85 -2.60 14.43
N GLN A 19 -22.69 -2.82 13.12
CA GLN A 19 -21.49 -2.45 12.37
C GLN A 19 -21.06 -1.01 12.72
N GLN A 20 -19.75 -0.77 12.77
CA GLN A 20 -19.22 0.59 12.95
C GLN A 20 -19.70 1.47 11.78
N PRO A 21 -20.23 2.67 12.04
CA PRO A 21 -20.72 3.54 10.97
C PRO A 21 -19.57 3.99 10.07
N SER A 22 -19.84 4.09 8.77
CA SER A 22 -18.91 4.72 7.83
C SER A 22 -18.73 6.20 8.16
N THR A 23 -17.57 6.74 7.80
CA THR A 23 -17.29 8.17 7.95
C THR A 23 -18.08 8.97 6.93
N SER A 24 -18.71 10.08 7.35
CA SER A 24 -19.42 10.98 6.44
C SER A 24 -18.46 11.85 5.63
N ALA A 25 -18.85 12.22 4.41
CA ALA A 25 -18.11 13.22 3.63
C ALA A 25 -17.81 14.53 4.37
N ASP A 26 -18.74 15.05 5.19
CA ASP A 26 -18.49 16.27 5.97
C ASP A 26 -17.29 16.12 6.92
N ASN A 27 -17.17 14.96 7.58
CA ASN A 27 -16.04 14.68 8.46
C ASN A 27 -14.73 14.54 7.68
N VAL A 28 -14.78 13.98 6.45
CA VAL A 28 -13.63 13.92 5.55
C VAL A 28 -13.20 15.32 5.14
N LEU A 29 -14.12 16.18 4.69
CA LEU A 29 -13.83 17.56 4.29
C LEU A 29 -13.23 18.38 5.43
N GLN A 30 -13.81 18.30 6.64
CA GLN A 30 -13.25 18.95 7.83
C GLN A 30 -11.84 18.45 8.17
N ALA A 31 -11.58 17.14 7.99
CA ALA A 31 -10.25 16.57 8.19
C ALA A 31 -9.24 17.11 7.16
N LEU A 32 -9.62 17.25 5.89
CA LEU A 32 -8.77 17.83 4.86
C LEU A 32 -8.43 19.29 5.16
N GLU A 33 -9.41 20.11 5.52
CA GLU A 33 -9.19 21.51 5.92
C GLU A 33 -8.27 21.62 7.14
N LYS A 34 -8.49 20.77 8.14
CA LYS A 34 -7.65 20.71 9.33
C LYS A 34 -6.22 20.35 8.97
N LYS A 35 -6.01 19.39 8.08
CA LYS A 35 -4.69 18.99 7.63
C LYS A 35 -3.96 20.13 6.89
N VAL A 36 -4.66 20.89 6.05
CA VAL A 36 -4.10 22.09 5.39
C VAL A 36 -3.61 23.09 6.44
N LYS A 37 -4.42 23.39 7.47
CA LYS A 37 -4.02 24.29 8.57
C LYS A 37 -2.82 23.75 9.38
N MET A 38 -2.75 22.44 9.59
CA MET A 38 -1.61 21.79 10.26
C MET A 38 -0.32 21.91 9.43
N ALA A 39 -0.40 21.87 8.09
CA ALA A 39 0.77 22.04 7.23
C ALA A 39 1.45 23.41 7.42
N GLU A 40 0.67 24.45 7.68
CA GLU A 40 1.17 25.83 7.87
C GLU A 40 1.76 26.06 9.27
N THR A 41 1.24 25.35 10.27
CA THR A 41 1.49 25.60 11.70
C THR A 41 2.36 24.53 12.37
N SER A 42 2.61 23.40 11.70
CA SER A 42 3.37 22.29 12.27
C SER A 42 4.77 22.69 12.70
N LEU A 43 5.15 22.27 13.91
CA LEU A 43 6.49 22.53 14.44
C LEU A 43 7.61 21.83 13.65
N VAL A 44 7.28 20.90 12.75
CA VAL A 44 8.24 20.17 11.93
C VAL A 44 8.07 20.43 10.42
N LYS A 45 7.30 21.45 10.03
CA LYS A 45 7.03 21.75 8.61
C LYS A 45 8.29 22.03 7.78
N ASN A 46 9.40 22.41 8.40
CA ASN A 46 10.67 22.68 7.71
C ASN A 46 11.66 21.51 7.75
N ILE A 47 11.30 20.36 8.36
CA ILE A 47 12.17 19.18 8.43
C ILE A 47 11.89 18.26 7.23
N PRO A 48 12.87 17.99 6.35
CA PRO A 48 12.63 17.26 5.12
C PRO A 48 12.58 15.74 5.33
N LEU A 49 11.66 15.11 4.60
CA LEU A 49 11.61 13.69 4.28
C LEU A 49 12.17 13.49 2.87
N LYS A 50 13.26 12.75 2.73
CA LYS A 50 13.89 12.46 1.44
C LYS A 50 13.49 11.07 0.96
N ASN A 51 12.96 10.98 -0.26
CA ASN A 51 12.71 9.69 -0.91
C ASN A 51 14.05 8.99 -1.25
N ILE A 52 14.16 7.70 -0.95
CA ILE A 52 15.35 6.87 -1.22
C ILE A 52 15.08 5.72 -2.21
N GLY A 53 13.92 5.75 -2.87
CA GLY A 53 13.47 4.74 -3.82
C GLY A 53 12.94 3.46 -3.14
N PRO A 54 12.94 2.32 -3.86
CA PRO A 54 13.36 2.15 -5.26
C PRO A 54 12.41 2.78 -6.30
N SER A 55 12.83 2.80 -7.57
CA SER A 55 12.02 3.21 -8.74
C SER A 55 11.70 2.03 -9.68
N ILE A 56 12.55 1.00 -9.69
CA ILE A 56 12.57 -0.05 -10.73
C ILE A 56 11.39 -1.03 -10.69
N MET A 57 10.80 -1.26 -9.52
CA MET A 57 9.62 -2.12 -9.37
C MET A 57 8.34 -1.40 -9.83
N SER A 58 8.29 -0.06 -9.74
CA SER A 58 7.09 0.75 -9.98
C SER A 58 5.92 0.30 -9.09
N GLY A 59 4.69 0.35 -9.60
CA GLY A 59 3.48 -0.04 -8.87
C GLY A 59 2.25 -0.02 -9.79
N ARG A 60 1.09 -0.35 -9.21
CA ARG A 60 -0.18 -0.54 -9.94
C ARG A 60 -0.67 0.69 -10.69
N VAL A 61 -0.60 0.62 -12.01
CA VAL A 61 -1.25 1.55 -12.94
C VAL A 61 -2.73 1.22 -13.02
N VAL A 62 -3.60 2.22 -12.88
CA VAL A 62 -5.06 2.05 -12.99
C VAL A 62 -5.61 2.60 -14.30
N ASP A 63 -4.98 3.64 -14.86
CA ASP A 63 -5.39 4.25 -16.11
C ASP A 63 -4.25 5.08 -16.72
N LEU A 64 -4.36 5.36 -18.02
CA LEU A 64 -3.44 6.23 -18.75
C LEU A 64 -4.19 6.97 -19.87
N ASP A 65 -3.80 8.23 -20.11
CA ASP A 65 -4.36 9.07 -21.15
C ASP A 65 -3.22 9.63 -22.00
N VAL A 66 -3.31 9.48 -23.32
CA VAL A 66 -2.21 9.70 -24.26
C VAL A 66 -2.58 10.79 -25.25
N ASN A 67 -1.65 11.74 -25.45
CA ASN A 67 -1.88 12.86 -26.34
C ASN A 67 -2.10 12.34 -27.78
N PRO A 68 -3.29 12.59 -28.38
CA PRO A 68 -3.62 12.05 -29.69
C PRO A 68 -2.78 12.66 -30.83
N LYS A 69 -2.16 13.82 -30.61
CA LYS A 69 -1.28 14.50 -31.58
C LYS A 69 0.18 14.11 -31.44
N ASP A 70 0.61 13.79 -30.23
CA ASP A 70 1.97 13.34 -29.92
C ASP A 70 1.95 12.20 -28.90
N PRO A 71 1.89 10.94 -29.36
CA PRO A 71 1.87 9.78 -28.46
C PRO A 71 3.12 9.60 -27.57
N SER A 72 4.15 10.45 -27.70
CA SER A 72 5.26 10.48 -26.75
C SER A 72 4.96 11.24 -25.47
N GLU A 73 3.86 11.99 -25.44
CA GLU A 73 3.34 12.69 -24.28
C GLU A 73 2.10 11.98 -23.73
N PHE A 74 2.12 11.63 -22.44
CA PHE A 74 0.99 10.98 -21.78
C PHE A 74 1.02 11.14 -20.25
N TYR A 75 -0.15 10.94 -19.64
CA TYR A 75 -0.33 10.83 -18.21
C TYR A 75 -0.52 9.38 -17.78
N VAL A 76 -0.02 9.03 -16.58
CA VAL A 76 -0.15 7.71 -15.97
C VAL A 76 -0.68 7.86 -14.55
N ALA A 77 -1.80 7.21 -14.27
CA ALA A 77 -2.40 7.16 -12.95
C ALA A 77 -2.04 5.87 -12.24
N TYR A 78 -1.53 5.98 -11.02
CA TYR A 78 -1.26 4.86 -10.13
C TYR A 78 -2.29 4.81 -9.01
N ALA A 79 -2.72 3.61 -8.61
CA ALA A 79 -3.79 3.40 -7.63
C ALA A 79 -3.60 4.21 -6.33
N SER A 80 -2.38 4.21 -5.81
CA SER A 80 -1.98 4.95 -4.59
C SER A 80 -0.70 5.76 -4.76
N GLY A 81 -0.17 5.85 -5.99
CA GLY A 81 1.07 6.56 -6.33
C GLY A 81 0.87 7.89 -7.06
N GLY A 82 -0.39 8.33 -7.20
CA GLY A 82 -0.76 9.60 -7.81
C GLY A 82 -0.68 9.62 -9.33
N LEU A 83 -0.67 10.83 -9.89
CA LEU A 83 -0.65 11.09 -11.34
C LEU A 83 0.71 11.60 -11.77
N TRP A 84 1.21 11.05 -12.88
CA TRP A 84 2.53 11.36 -13.44
C TRP A 84 2.42 11.73 -14.91
N HIS A 85 3.26 12.66 -15.37
CA HIS A 85 3.30 13.15 -16.74
C HIS A 85 4.66 12.87 -17.38
N THR A 86 4.65 12.41 -18.62
CA THR A 86 5.85 12.29 -19.46
C THR A 86 5.63 13.01 -20.78
N GLN A 87 6.72 13.52 -21.35
CA GLN A 87 6.78 14.14 -22.68
C GLN A 87 7.82 13.45 -23.57
N ASN A 88 8.29 12.27 -23.16
CA ASN A 88 9.41 11.59 -23.81
C ASN A 88 9.28 10.06 -23.77
N ASN A 89 8.07 9.54 -24.04
CA ASN A 89 7.79 8.10 -24.08
C ASN A 89 8.10 7.34 -22.76
N GLY A 90 8.00 8.01 -21.62
CA GLY A 90 8.25 7.40 -20.31
C GLY A 90 9.73 7.20 -19.96
N ILE A 91 10.65 7.83 -20.69
CA ILE A 91 12.07 7.89 -20.29
C ILE A 91 12.18 8.58 -18.92
N SER A 92 11.41 9.64 -18.71
CA SER A 92 11.26 10.31 -17.41
C SER A 92 9.82 10.71 -17.16
N PHE A 93 9.43 10.75 -15.88
CA PHE A 93 8.13 11.24 -15.44
C PHE A 93 8.27 12.36 -14.40
N THR A 94 7.32 13.29 -14.42
CA THR A 94 7.14 14.33 -13.41
C THR A 94 5.84 14.06 -12.65
N PRO A 95 5.83 14.03 -11.31
CA PRO A 95 4.58 13.86 -10.57
C PRO A 95 3.78 15.17 -10.61
N VAL A 96 2.48 15.08 -10.88
CA VAL A 96 1.59 16.25 -11.01
C VAL A 96 0.47 16.27 -9.96
N LEU A 97 0.35 15.24 -9.12
CA LEU A 97 -0.68 15.17 -8.07
C LEU A 97 -0.16 15.50 -6.65
N GLU A 98 1.12 15.85 -6.50
CA GLU A 98 1.79 16.04 -5.20
C GLU A 98 1.11 17.08 -4.30
N ASN A 99 0.56 18.14 -4.89
CA ASN A 99 -0.09 19.25 -4.16
C ASN A 99 -1.58 19.01 -3.89
N SER A 100 -2.14 17.86 -4.27
CA SER A 100 -3.55 17.55 -4.02
C SER A 100 -3.75 16.86 -2.67
N ASN A 101 -4.98 16.82 -2.17
CA ASN A 101 -5.31 16.27 -0.85
C ASN A 101 -5.23 14.74 -0.72
N THR A 102 -4.98 14.01 -1.81
CA THR A 102 -4.85 12.55 -1.83
C THR A 102 -4.00 12.08 -3.01
N GLN A 103 -3.31 10.95 -2.88
CA GLN A 103 -2.62 10.29 -4.01
C GLN A 103 -3.42 9.11 -4.60
N ASN A 104 -4.62 8.85 -4.09
CA ASN A 104 -5.42 7.70 -4.49
C ASN A 104 -6.21 8.01 -5.77
N VAL A 105 -5.94 7.27 -6.84
CA VAL A 105 -6.55 7.48 -8.16
C VAL A 105 -7.32 6.23 -8.59
N GLY A 106 -8.51 6.42 -9.14
CA GLY A 106 -9.31 5.38 -9.78
C GLY A 106 -9.32 5.46 -11.30
N ASP A 107 -9.41 6.67 -11.85
CA ASP A 107 -9.50 6.89 -13.30
C ASP A 107 -9.10 8.34 -13.67
N ILE A 108 -8.66 8.58 -14.91
CA ILE A 108 -8.35 9.92 -15.41
C ILE A 108 -9.00 10.18 -16.78
N ALA A 109 -9.25 11.46 -17.08
CA ALA A 109 -9.62 11.87 -18.43
C ALA A 109 -8.99 13.23 -18.75
N VAL A 110 -8.34 13.33 -19.93
CA VAL A 110 -7.59 14.52 -20.32
C VAL A 110 -8.20 15.15 -21.58
N ASP A 111 -8.51 16.44 -21.47
CA ASP A 111 -8.80 17.28 -22.62
C ASP A 111 -7.53 18.04 -23.02
N TRP A 112 -6.74 17.40 -23.88
CA TRP A 112 -5.41 17.86 -24.31
C TRP A 112 -5.37 19.28 -24.88
N PRO A 113 -6.29 19.71 -25.77
CA PRO A 113 -6.30 21.08 -26.30
C PRO A 113 -6.39 22.19 -25.25
N ASN A 114 -7.07 21.93 -24.12
CA ASN A 114 -7.30 22.94 -23.07
C ASN A 114 -6.48 22.68 -21.80
N GLU A 115 -5.60 21.68 -21.80
CA GLU A 115 -4.81 21.25 -20.63
C GLU A 115 -5.68 20.97 -19.38
N ILE A 116 -6.91 20.49 -19.60
CA ILE A 116 -7.83 20.12 -18.52
C ILE A 116 -7.63 18.66 -18.18
N ILE A 117 -7.46 18.36 -16.90
CA ILE A 117 -7.32 17.00 -16.38
C ILE A 117 -8.41 16.77 -15.35
N TRP A 118 -9.15 15.69 -15.52
CA TRP A 118 -10.07 15.15 -14.53
C TRP A 118 -9.44 13.93 -13.87
N VAL A 119 -9.49 13.89 -12.54
CA VAL A 119 -9.02 12.76 -11.73
C VAL A 119 -10.17 12.28 -10.87
N GLY A 120 -10.59 11.04 -11.13
CA GLY A 120 -11.47 10.30 -10.25
C GLY A 120 -10.64 9.72 -9.13
N THR A 121 -10.87 10.14 -7.89
CA THR A 121 -10.08 9.65 -6.76
C THR A 121 -10.65 8.34 -6.20
N GLY A 122 -9.76 7.55 -5.59
CA GLY A 122 -10.09 6.26 -4.98
C GLY A 122 -10.18 5.11 -5.98
N GLU A 123 -9.40 4.06 -5.72
CA GLU A 123 -9.21 2.95 -6.65
C GLU A 123 -10.47 2.06 -6.77
N ASN A 124 -10.86 1.70 -8.00
CA ASN A 124 -12.08 0.95 -8.29
C ASN A 124 -11.92 -0.59 -8.32
N ASN A 125 -10.70 -1.15 -8.25
CA ASN A 125 -10.43 -2.59 -8.32
C ASN A 125 -10.91 -3.40 -7.10
N SER A 126 -11.41 -2.73 -6.06
CA SER A 126 -12.02 -3.37 -4.87
C SER A 126 -11.08 -4.36 -4.16
N SER A 127 -9.78 -4.08 -4.13
CA SER A 127 -8.75 -4.91 -3.48
C SER A 127 -8.75 -4.72 -1.95
N ARG A 128 -7.85 -5.42 -1.24
CA ARG A 128 -7.64 -5.21 0.22
C ARG A 128 -6.91 -3.90 0.52
N SER A 129 -6.24 -3.32 -0.49
CA SER A 129 -5.41 -2.11 -0.43
C SER A 129 -5.97 -0.99 -1.32
N SER A 130 -7.30 -0.97 -1.55
CA SER A 130 -7.98 0.06 -2.34
C SER A 130 -8.52 1.17 -1.43
N TYR A 131 -7.80 2.28 -1.34
CA TYR A 131 -8.17 3.40 -0.46
C TYR A 131 -9.32 4.22 -1.03
N ALA A 132 -10.15 4.78 -0.14
CA ALA A 132 -11.16 5.74 -0.51
C ALA A 132 -10.53 7.05 -1.02
N GLY A 133 -11.19 7.63 -2.01
CA GLY A 133 -10.96 8.96 -2.54
C GLY A 133 -11.85 10.00 -1.87
N ILE A 134 -11.80 11.21 -2.42
CA ILE A 134 -12.46 12.42 -1.94
C ILE A 134 -13.37 13.05 -3.01
N GLY A 135 -13.73 12.27 -4.03
CA GLY A 135 -14.54 12.70 -5.18
C GLY A 135 -13.71 13.00 -6.43
N ILE A 136 -14.06 14.07 -7.13
CA ILE A 136 -13.46 14.45 -8.41
C ILE A 136 -12.49 15.61 -8.21
N LEU A 137 -11.26 15.47 -8.70
CA LEU A 137 -10.32 16.58 -8.80
C LEU A 137 -10.23 17.05 -10.25
N LYS A 138 -10.10 18.37 -10.44
CA LYS A 138 -9.91 19.00 -11.73
C LYS A 138 -8.69 19.90 -11.72
N SER A 139 -7.90 19.83 -12.78
CA SER A 139 -6.88 20.82 -13.10
C SER A 139 -7.20 21.48 -14.43
N THR A 140 -6.90 22.78 -14.56
CA THR A 140 -7.03 23.55 -15.81
C THR A 140 -5.70 24.17 -16.23
N ASN A 141 -4.60 23.62 -15.75
CA ASN A 141 -3.24 24.12 -16.00
C ASN A 141 -2.21 22.98 -16.06
N GLY A 142 -2.61 21.82 -16.59
CA GLY A 142 -1.73 20.65 -16.76
C GLY A 142 -1.26 20.03 -15.44
N GLY A 143 -2.09 20.06 -14.39
CA GLY A 143 -1.79 19.43 -13.11
C GLY A 143 -0.98 20.28 -12.12
N LYS A 144 -0.76 21.58 -12.38
CA LYS A 144 -0.04 22.46 -11.44
C LYS A 144 -0.85 22.78 -10.18
N SER A 145 -2.17 22.87 -10.31
CA SER A 145 -3.11 23.03 -9.20
C SER A 145 -4.38 22.21 -9.41
N TRP A 146 -5.06 21.89 -8.30
CA TRP A 146 -6.22 21.02 -8.27
C TRP A 146 -7.38 21.65 -7.49
N GLU A 147 -8.59 21.53 -8.02
CA GLU A 147 -9.84 21.90 -7.37
C GLU A 147 -10.70 20.64 -7.17
N ASN A 148 -11.33 20.49 -6.01
CA ASN A 148 -12.28 19.40 -5.77
C ASN A 148 -13.67 19.81 -6.29
N MET A 149 -14.17 19.07 -7.28
CA MET A 149 -15.40 19.36 -8.00
C MET A 149 -16.63 18.65 -7.43
N GLY A 150 -16.56 18.06 -6.24
CA GLY A 150 -17.70 17.40 -5.60
C GLY A 150 -17.66 15.88 -5.68
N LEU A 151 -18.81 15.24 -5.45
CA LEU A 151 -18.96 13.80 -5.24
C LEU A 151 -18.14 13.29 -4.04
N HIS A 152 -18.11 14.07 -2.96
CA HIS A 152 -17.22 13.82 -1.80
C HIS A 152 -17.47 12.49 -1.07
N ASP A 153 -18.68 11.94 -1.15
CA ASP A 153 -19.07 10.65 -0.53
C ASP A 153 -19.07 9.48 -1.53
N SER A 154 -18.45 9.68 -2.71
CA SER A 154 -18.38 8.65 -3.76
C SER A 154 -17.41 7.52 -3.44
N HIS A 155 -16.36 7.80 -2.65
CA HIS A 155 -15.20 6.97 -2.32
C HIS A 155 -14.40 6.45 -3.52
N HIS A 156 -15.02 5.84 -4.52
CA HIS A 156 -14.32 5.15 -5.60
C HIS A 156 -14.97 5.48 -6.95
N ILE A 157 -14.20 6.12 -7.82
CA ILE A 157 -14.63 6.49 -9.18
C ILE A 157 -14.26 5.37 -10.16
N GLY A 158 -15.26 4.88 -10.89
CA GLY A 158 -15.11 3.79 -11.84
C GLY A 158 -14.50 4.24 -13.17
N ARG A 159 -15.13 5.23 -13.82
CA ARG A 159 -14.72 5.73 -15.14
C ARG A 159 -15.20 7.17 -15.35
N ILE A 160 -14.42 7.96 -16.07
CA ILE A 160 -14.73 9.33 -16.49
C ILE A 160 -14.67 9.37 -18.02
N ILE A 161 -15.71 9.93 -18.65
CA ILE A 161 -15.70 10.25 -20.07
C ILE A 161 -16.04 11.74 -20.26
N VAL A 162 -15.23 12.41 -21.08
CA VAL A 162 -15.38 13.83 -21.41
C VAL A 162 -15.87 13.93 -22.86
N ASN A 163 -16.84 14.79 -23.12
CA ASN A 163 -17.29 15.02 -24.50
C ASN A 163 -16.18 15.71 -25.31
N PRO A 164 -15.66 15.09 -26.39
CA PRO A 164 -14.58 15.66 -27.21
C PRO A 164 -14.93 17.02 -27.85
N ASN A 165 -16.22 17.33 -27.99
CA ASN A 165 -16.71 18.57 -28.59
C ASN A 165 -17.16 19.61 -27.54
N SER A 166 -17.21 19.25 -26.26
CA SER A 166 -17.67 20.13 -25.18
C SER A 166 -17.03 19.70 -23.85
N PRO A 167 -15.86 20.26 -23.47
CA PRO A 167 -15.12 19.82 -22.28
C PRO A 167 -15.81 20.12 -20.94
N ASN A 168 -16.95 20.84 -20.97
CA ASN A 168 -17.81 21.07 -19.81
C ASN A 168 -18.86 19.96 -19.62
N GLU A 169 -19.10 19.14 -20.64
CA GLU A 169 -19.95 17.95 -20.58
C GLU A 169 -19.10 16.73 -20.20
N VAL A 170 -19.31 16.24 -18.97
CA VAL A 170 -18.57 15.11 -18.40
C VAL A 170 -19.55 14.13 -17.76
N VAL A 171 -19.31 12.84 -17.97
CA VAL A 171 -20.08 11.75 -17.39
C VAL A 171 -19.15 10.88 -16.55
N VAL A 172 -19.57 10.56 -15.33
CA VAL A 172 -18.78 9.85 -14.32
C VAL A 172 -19.55 8.65 -13.81
N GLY A 173 -18.92 7.48 -13.85
CA GLY A 173 -19.38 6.25 -13.22
C GLY A 173 -18.84 6.18 -11.80
N VAL A 174 -19.73 6.10 -10.81
CA VAL A 174 -19.37 6.01 -9.40
C VAL A 174 -19.63 4.59 -8.90
N THR A 175 -18.59 3.96 -8.37
CA THR A 175 -18.72 2.61 -7.79
C THR A 175 -19.26 2.64 -6.37
N GLY A 176 -18.98 3.69 -5.59
CA GLY A 176 -19.41 3.84 -4.20
C GLY A 176 -18.44 3.23 -3.20
N HIS A 177 -18.87 3.20 -1.93
CA HIS A 177 -18.11 2.66 -0.81
C HIS A 177 -17.64 1.21 -1.05
N LEU A 178 -16.53 0.83 -0.43
CA LEU A 178 -15.99 -0.52 -0.60
C LEU A 178 -16.58 -1.51 0.41
N TYR A 179 -16.65 -1.14 1.68
CA TYR A 179 -17.01 -2.03 2.79
C TYR A 179 -18.44 -1.82 3.32
N SER A 180 -19.11 -0.75 2.88
CA SER A 180 -20.47 -0.38 3.27
C SER A 180 -21.36 -0.05 2.06
N PRO A 181 -22.69 -0.23 2.17
CA PRO A 181 -23.63 0.30 1.18
C PRO A 181 -23.69 1.82 1.25
N ASN A 182 -23.87 2.49 0.13
CA ASN A 182 -24.04 3.95 0.09
C ASN A 182 -24.90 4.40 -1.09
N LYS A 183 -25.46 5.62 -0.99
CA LYS A 183 -26.39 6.18 -1.98
C LYS A 183 -25.68 6.90 -3.14
N GLU A 184 -24.37 7.14 -3.05
CA GLU A 184 -23.62 7.86 -4.10
C GLU A 184 -23.23 7.00 -5.31
N ARG A 185 -23.67 5.75 -5.37
CA ARG A 185 -23.46 4.90 -6.55
C ARG A 185 -24.26 5.40 -7.74
N GLY A 186 -23.77 5.18 -8.95
CA GLY A 186 -24.52 5.49 -10.17
C GLY A 186 -23.74 6.22 -11.24
N VAL A 187 -24.46 6.76 -12.23
CA VAL A 187 -23.91 7.68 -13.22
C VAL A 187 -24.25 9.11 -12.82
N TYR A 188 -23.24 9.98 -12.87
CA TYR A 188 -23.37 11.41 -12.67
C TYR A 188 -22.96 12.15 -13.94
N LYS A 189 -23.67 13.23 -14.23
CA LYS A 189 -23.40 14.09 -15.38
C LYS A 189 -23.30 15.54 -14.95
N THR A 190 -22.36 16.27 -15.55
CA THR A 190 -22.26 17.73 -15.49
C THR A 190 -22.32 18.30 -16.90
N MET A 191 -22.87 19.52 -17.01
CA MET A 191 -22.84 20.34 -18.24
C MET A 191 -22.10 21.68 -18.04
N ASP A 192 -21.69 22.00 -16.81
CA ASP A 192 -21.08 23.28 -16.44
C ASP A 192 -19.62 23.12 -15.98
N GLY A 193 -18.97 22.03 -16.40
CA GLY A 193 -17.58 21.75 -16.08
C GLY A 193 -17.35 21.39 -14.61
N GLY A 194 -18.33 20.75 -13.96
CA GLY A 194 -18.24 20.12 -12.65
C GLY A 194 -18.76 20.96 -11.48
N LYS A 195 -19.40 22.11 -11.74
CA LYS A 195 -19.96 22.95 -10.69
C LYS A 195 -21.24 22.34 -10.12
N THR A 196 -22.01 21.67 -10.97
CA THR A 196 -23.19 20.91 -10.55
C THR A 196 -23.18 19.51 -11.15
N TRP A 197 -23.70 18.55 -10.37
CA TRP A 197 -23.78 17.14 -10.78
C TRP A 197 -25.22 16.66 -10.70
N GLN A 198 -25.69 16.03 -11.77
CA GLN A 198 -26.96 15.34 -11.83
C GLN A 198 -26.73 13.83 -11.82
N LYS A 199 -27.36 13.12 -10.87
CA LYS A 199 -27.41 11.65 -10.86
C LYS A 199 -28.43 11.18 -11.89
N THR A 200 -27.97 10.53 -12.96
CA THR A 200 -28.81 10.12 -14.11
C THR A 200 -29.08 8.62 -14.17
N LEU A 201 -28.31 7.80 -13.45
CA LEU A 201 -28.60 6.38 -13.24
C LEU A 201 -28.32 6.02 -11.78
N PHE A 202 -29.26 5.32 -11.14
CA PHE A 202 -29.11 4.73 -9.81
C PHE A 202 -29.80 3.37 -9.81
N VAL A 203 -29.07 2.31 -9.46
CA VAL A 203 -29.62 0.95 -9.43
C VAL A 203 -30.08 0.60 -8.01
N ASN A 204 -29.14 0.59 -7.04
CA ASN A 204 -29.40 0.43 -5.61
C ASN A 204 -28.13 0.79 -4.79
N ASN A 205 -28.16 0.63 -3.47
CA ASN A 205 -27.04 1.01 -2.58
C ASN A 205 -25.82 0.06 -2.61
N ALA A 206 -25.91 -1.08 -3.31
CA ALA A 206 -24.85 -2.10 -3.44
C ALA A 206 -24.28 -2.21 -4.86
N THR A 207 -24.90 -1.53 -5.84
CA THR A 207 -24.56 -1.63 -7.26
C THR A 207 -24.00 -0.31 -7.76
N GLY A 208 -22.71 -0.33 -8.09
CA GLY A 208 -21.97 0.80 -8.63
C GLY A 208 -21.86 0.77 -10.14
N ILE A 209 -21.31 1.82 -10.74
CA ILE A 209 -20.93 1.85 -12.16
C ILE A 209 -19.42 1.76 -12.26
N ILE A 210 -18.93 0.64 -12.81
CA ILE A 210 -17.49 0.33 -12.87
C ILE A 210 -16.84 0.78 -14.17
N ASP A 211 -17.62 0.85 -15.26
CA ASP A 211 -17.10 1.23 -16.58
C ASP A 211 -18.10 2.09 -17.36
N LEU A 212 -17.57 2.97 -18.20
CA LEU A 212 -18.28 3.82 -19.13
C LEU A 212 -17.56 3.84 -20.48
N ALA A 213 -18.31 3.65 -21.55
CA ALA A 213 -17.77 3.76 -22.91
C ALA A 213 -18.74 4.51 -23.81
N HIS A 214 -18.23 5.27 -24.78
CA HIS A 214 -19.04 6.00 -25.75
C HIS A 214 -18.61 5.65 -27.18
N ALA A 215 -19.52 5.83 -28.13
CA ALA A 215 -19.20 5.66 -29.55
C ALA A 215 -18.21 6.76 -30.00
N PRO A 216 -17.05 6.42 -30.60
CA PRO A 216 -15.99 7.40 -30.87
C PRO A 216 -16.41 8.62 -31.71
N SER A 217 -17.42 8.46 -32.58
CA SER A 217 -17.95 9.52 -33.44
C SER A 217 -19.25 10.17 -32.93
N ASN A 218 -19.83 9.69 -31.83
CA ASN A 218 -21.13 10.15 -31.34
C ASN A 218 -21.26 9.98 -29.83
N PHE A 219 -20.94 11.05 -29.09
CA PHE A 219 -20.98 11.06 -27.62
C PHE A 219 -22.37 10.83 -27.02
N ASN A 220 -23.46 10.96 -27.81
CA ASN A 220 -24.81 10.67 -27.31
C ASN A 220 -25.04 9.18 -27.04
N ILE A 221 -24.34 8.31 -27.79
CA ILE A 221 -24.40 6.86 -27.63
C ILE A 221 -23.36 6.44 -26.60
N GLN A 222 -23.83 6.05 -25.42
CA GLN A 222 -22.99 5.64 -24.30
C GLN A 222 -23.49 4.34 -23.70
N TYR A 223 -22.57 3.61 -23.06
CA TYR A 223 -22.85 2.38 -22.32
C TYR A 223 -22.24 2.48 -20.92
N ALA A 224 -22.96 1.96 -19.92
CA ALA A 224 -22.53 1.91 -18.53
C ALA A 224 -22.62 0.48 -18.01
N ALA A 225 -21.54 0.00 -17.38
CA ALA A 225 -21.50 -1.30 -16.73
C ALA A 225 -21.85 -1.16 -15.24
N ALA A 226 -23.01 -1.66 -14.86
CA ALA A 226 -23.43 -1.77 -13.47
C ALA A 226 -22.85 -3.04 -12.84
N TRP A 227 -22.32 -2.92 -11.62
CA TRP A 227 -21.66 -3.99 -10.90
C TRP A 227 -22.10 -4.04 -9.44
N GLU A 228 -22.81 -5.11 -9.08
CA GLU A 228 -23.19 -5.41 -7.70
C GLU A 228 -22.01 -6.08 -6.97
N LYS A 229 -21.64 -5.53 -5.81
CA LYS A 229 -20.56 -6.07 -4.98
C LYS A 229 -20.76 -5.81 -3.50
N ASP A 230 -20.25 -6.72 -2.66
CA ASP A 230 -20.12 -6.53 -1.22
C ASP A 230 -18.75 -7.03 -0.75
N ARG A 231 -18.09 -6.23 0.09
CA ARG A 231 -16.80 -6.57 0.69
C ARG A 231 -16.89 -6.47 2.20
N LYS A 232 -16.34 -7.49 2.86
CA LYS A 232 -16.08 -7.56 4.29
C LYS A 232 -14.61 -7.90 4.52
N ALA A 233 -14.17 -7.81 5.77
CA ALA A 233 -12.81 -8.22 6.13
C ALA A 233 -12.55 -9.72 5.86
N TRP A 234 -13.58 -10.56 5.89
CA TRP A 234 -13.50 -12.02 5.75
C TRP A 234 -14.16 -12.58 4.48
N ASP A 235 -14.78 -11.74 3.65
CA ASP A 235 -15.49 -12.20 2.45
C ASP A 235 -15.59 -11.12 1.38
N PHE A 236 -15.59 -11.54 0.11
CA PHE A 236 -15.83 -10.69 -1.03
C PHE A 236 -16.77 -11.37 -2.01
N THR A 237 -17.93 -10.74 -2.24
CA THR A 237 -18.89 -11.12 -3.28
C THR A 237 -18.82 -10.08 -4.39
N GLY A 238 -18.27 -10.47 -5.54
CA GLY A 238 -18.02 -9.59 -6.69
C GLY A 238 -19.04 -9.77 -7.83
N ASN A 239 -20.25 -10.22 -7.53
CA ASN A 239 -21.28 -10.58 -8.51
C ASN A 239 -22.67 -10.41 -7.91
N GLY A 240 -23.68 -10.24 -8.75
CA GLY A 240 -25.05 -10.13 -8.29
C GLY A 240 -26.07 -9.87 -9.39
N THR A 241 -27.34 -9.99 -9.01
CA THR A 241 -28.48 -9.92 -9.93
C THR A 241 -28.74 -8.53 -10.51
N SER A 242 -28.24 -7.46 -9.87
CA SER A 242 -28.36 -6.10 -10.39
C SER A 242 -27.16 -5.63 -11.21
N SER A 243 -26.18 -6.51 -11.46
CA SER A 243 -25.15 -6.26 -12.47
C SER A 243 -25.74 -6.32 -13.89
N GLY A 244 -25.22 -5.51 -14.81
CA GLY A 244 -25.71 -5.47 -16.19
C GLY A 244 -25.18 -4.29 -17.00
N ILE A 245 -25.57 -4.20 -18.27
CA ILE A 245 -25.14 -3.11 -19.16
C ILE A 245 -26.35 -2.21 -19.45
N TYR A 246 -26.15 -0.91 -19.27
CA TYR A 246 -27.13 0.13 -19.60
C TYR A 246 -26.66 0.92 -20.80
N LYS A 247 -27.61 1.42 -21.59
CA LYS A 247 -27.35 2.27 -22.76
C LYS A 247 -28.06 3.62 -22.64
N SER A 248 -27.34 4.67 -23.00
CA SER A 248 -27.86 6.00 -23.26
C SER A 248 -27.84 6.28 -24.77
N VAL A 249 -28.83 7.06 -25.23
CA VAL A 249 -28.87 7.64 -26.58
C VAL A 249 -28.96 9.17 -26.58
N ASP A 250 -28.83 9.80 -25.40
CA ASP A 250 -29.01 11.23 -25.17
C ASP A 250 -27.84 11.85 -24.38
N GLY A 251 -26.66 11.24 -24.46
CA GLY A 251 -25.44 11.73 -23.82
C GLY A 251 -25.39 11.48 -22.31
N GLY A 252 -26.11 10.48 -21.82
CA GLY A 252 -26.09 10.05 -20.42
C GLY A 252 -27.13 10.76 -19.56
N ASN A 253 -28.14 11.40 -20.16
CA ASN A 253 -29.26 12.01 -19.43
C ASN A 253 -30.26 10.94 -18.97
N SER A 254 -30.42 9.86 -19.76
CA SER A 254 -31.25 8.71 -19.41
C SER A 254 -30.61 7.38 -19.85
N TRP A 255 -30.95 6.30 -19.16
CA TRP A 255 -30.31 4.99 -19.30
C TRP A 255 -31.34 3.86 -19.34
N ASN A 256 -31.19 2.94 -20.30
CA ASN A 256 -32.03 1.75 -20.44
C ASN A 256 -31.18 0.50 -20.28
N LEU A 257 -31.65 -0.49 -19.51
CA LEU A 257 -30.98 -1.78 -19.39
C LEU A 257 -31.04 -2.53 -20.75
N VAL A 258 -29.89 -3.01 -21.22
CA VAL A 258 -29.74 -3.72 -22.50
C VAL A 258 -29.21 -5.15 -22.35
N THR A 259 -29.12 -5.64 -21.12
CA THR A 259 -28.81 -7.04 -20.78
C THR A 259 -30.00 -7.66 -20.04
N THR A 260 -31.07 -7.95 -20.79
CA THR A 260 -32.29 -8.59 -20.28
C THR A 260 -32.23 -10.10 -20.54
N SER A 261 -33.21 -10.85 -20.03
CA SER A 261 -33.35 -12.26 -20.37
C SER A 261 -33.55 -12.54 -21.87
N GLU A 262 -33.98 -11.55 -22.66
CA GLU A 262 -34.14 -11.70 -24.12
C GLU A 262 -32.93 -11.22 -24.93
N SER A 263 -31.88 -10.69 -24.29
CA SER A 263 -30.76 -10.07 -25.00
C SER A 263 -29.61 -11.03 -25.31
N ASP A 264 -29.74 -12.32 -24.98
CA ASP A 264 -28.69 -13.35 -25.12
C ASP A 264 -27.38 -13.07 -24.35
N PHE A 265 -27.46 -12.18 -23.35
CA PHE A 265 -26.37 -11.91 -22.39
C PHE A 265 -26.69 -12.58 -21.04
N PRO A 266 -25.70 -13.09 -20.28
CA PRO A 266 -25.95 -13.69 -18.97
C PRO A 266 -26.65 -12.74 -18.00
N THR A 267 -27.64 -13.25 -17.26
CA THR A 267 -28.34 -12.52 -16.20
C THR A 267 -28.38 -13.33 -14.90
N GLY A 268 -28.60 -12.67 -13.77
CA GLY A 268 -28.76 -13.33 -12.47
C GLY A 268 -27.50 -13.31 -11.60
N GLY A 269 -27.49 -14.16 -10.57
CA GLY A 269 -26.54 -14.03 -9.46
C GLY A 269 -25.06 -14.24 -9.82
N GLY A 270 -24.73 -14.88 -10.94
CA GLY A 270 -23.33 -15.11 -11.36
C GLY A 270 -22.73 -13.99 -12.22
N VAL A 271 -23.44 -12.87 -12.42
CA VAL A 271 -22.94 -11.76 -13.23
C VAL A 271 -22.00 -10.86 -12.40
N GLY A 272 -20.70 -10.97 -12.65
CA GLY A 272 -19.65 -10.18 -12.01
C GLY A 272 -19.33 -8.86 -12.72
N ARG A 273 -18.08 -8.39 -12.59
CA ARG A 273 -17.59 -7.17 -13.24
C ARG A 273 -17.70 -7.29 -14.77
N ILE A 274 -18.07 -6.19 -15.42
CA ILE A 274 -18.15 -6.09 -16.89
C ILE A 274 -17.24 -4.94 -17.34
N GLY A 275 -16.39 -5.19 -18.32
CA GLY A 275 -15.62 -4.17 -19.04
C GLY A 275 -16.19 -3.97 -20.45
N LEU A 276 -16.15 -2.73 -20.97
CA LEU A 276 -16.78 -2.34 -22.22
C LEU A 276 -15.78 -1.78 -23.24
N ALA A 277 -15.98 -2.09 -24.52
CA ALA A 277 -15.26 -1.45 -25.62
C ALA A 277 -16.20 -1.18 -26.79
N VAL A 278 -16.34 0.08 -27.18
CA VAL A 278 -17.25 0.52 -28.25
C VAL A 278 -16.43 0.85 -29.50
N PHE A 279 -16.75 0.21 -30.62
CA PHE A 279 -16.07 0.45 -31.89
C PHE A 279 -16.79 1.53 -32.72
N ASP A 280 -18.11 1.45 -32.81
CA ASP A 280 -18.97 2.43 -33.49
C ASP A 280 -20.35 2.50 -32.78
N GLU A 281 -21.32 3.22 -33.35
CA GLU A 281 -22.66 3.39 -32.75
C GLU A 281 -23.44 2.07 -32.55
N LYS A 282 -23.05 1.00 -33.24
CA LYS A 282 -23.74 -0.30 -33.23
C LYS A 282 -22.91 -1.41 -32.59
N THR A 283 -21.60 -1.37 -32.77
CA THR A 283 -20.68 -2.43 -32.41
C THR A 283 -20.07 -2.17 -31.03
N VAL A 284 -20.44 -2.99 -30.06
CA VAL A 284 -19.93 -2.95 -28.68
C VAL A 284 -19.50 -4.34 -28.24
N TYR A 285 -18.35 -4.41 -27.59
CA TYR A 285 -17.87 -5.60 -26.90
C TYR A 285 -18.04 -5.45 -25.40
N ALA A 286 -18.28 -6.57 -24.74
CA ALA A 286 -18.25 -6.72 -23.30
C ALA A 286 -17.37 -7.91 -22.91
N VAL A 287 -16.47 -7.72 -21.95
CA VAL A 287 -15.84 -8.83 -21.22
C VAL A 287 -16.57 -8.98 -19.89
N HIS A 288 -17.01 -10.19 -19.58
CA HIS A 288 -17.80 -10.53 -18.40
C HIS A 288 -17.00 -11.46 -17.49
N ASP A 289 -16.82 -11.05 -16.24
CA ASP A 289 -16.37 -11.91 -15.15
C ASP A 289 -17.52 -12.84 -14.70
N SER A 290 -17.59 -14.03 -15.28
CA SER A 290 -18.65 -15.01 -15.09
C SER A 290 -18.40 -15.87 -13.86
N GLN A 291 -19.10 -15.54 -12.77
CA GLN A 291 -19.02 -16.23 -11.47
C GLN A 291 -19.97 -17.45 -11.37
N PHE A 292 -20.63 -17.81 -12.48
CA PHE A 292 -21.33 -19.10 -12.58
C PHE A 292 -20.32 -20.26 -12.52
N ARG A 293 -20.71 -21.41 -11.98
CA ARG A 293 -19.83 -22.58 -11.85
C ARG A 293 -19.74 -23.34 -13.17
N ARG A 294 -18.55 -23.83 -13.50
CA ARG A 294 -18.36 -24.77 -14.62
C ARG A 294 -19.09 -26.08 -14.33
N GLN A 295 -19.47 -26.79 -15.38
CA GLN A 295 -19.96 -28.16 -15.23
C GLN A 295 -18.82 -29.05 -14.74
N LYS A 296 -19.10 -29.97 -13.82
CA LYS A 296 -18.08 -30.88 -13.27
C LYS A 296 -17.68 -31.90 -14.34
N GLU A 297 -16.41 -31.96 -14.72
CA GLU A 297 -15.90 -33.05 -15.55
C GLU A 297 -15.70 -34.32 -14.71
N GLU A 298 -16.33 -35.43 -15.11
CA GLU A 298 -16.12 -36.76 -14.52
C GLU A 298 -14.80 -37.36 -15.01
N LYS A 299 -13.65 -36.91 -14.47
CA LYS A 299 -12.37 -37.62 -14.63
C LYS A 299 -11.70 -37.81 -13.28
N GLU A 300 -12.23 -38.73 -12.50
CA GLU A 300 -11.50 -39.30 -11.36
C GLU A 300 -10.81 -40.58 -11.86
N ASP A 301 -9.48 -40.57 -11.84
CA ASP A 301 -8.67 -41.78 -12.01
C ASP A 301 -8.93 -42.64 -10.76
N ALA A 302 -9.84 -43.62 -10.88
CA ALA A 302 -10.40 -44.39 -9.75
C ALA A 302 -9.34 -45.10 -8.89
N ASP A 303 -8.09 -45.16 -9.36
CA ASP A 303 -6.98 -45.82 -8.68
C ASP A 303 -6.15 -44.90 -7.77
N LYS A 304 -6.41 -43.58 -7.73
CA LYS A 304 -5.72 -42.64 -6.82
C LYS A 304 -6.61 -42.18 -5.66
N LEU A 305 -6.01 -42.06 -4.48
CA LEU A 305 -6.72 -41.47 -3.32
C LEU A 305 -6.87 -39.97 -3.51
N THR A 306 -8.07 -39.46 -3.25
CA THR A 306 -8.40 -38.03 -3.27
C THR A 306 -8.75 -37.54 -1.87
N LYS A 307 -8.71 -36.21 -1.69
CA LYS A 307 -9.21 -35.57 -0.45
C LYS A 307 -10.67 -35.94 -0.15
N ALA A 308 -11.50 -36.14 -1.18
CA ALA A 308 -12.91 -36.46 -1.03
C ALA A 308 -13.13 -37.86 -0.44
N ASP A 309 -12.27 -38.84 -0.78
CA ASP A 309 -12.38 -40.22 -0.28
C ASP A 309 -12.38 -40.25 1.25
N PHE A 310 -11.49 -39.48 1.87
CA PHE A 310 -11.35 -39.43 3.32
C PHE A 310 -12.51 -38.73 4.03
N LYS A 311 -13.35 -37.95 3.33
CA LYS A 311 -14.47 -37.23 3.94
C LYS A 311 -15.56 -38.17 4.46
N THR A 312 -15.72 -39.32 3.82
CA THR A 312 -16.76 -40.30 4.15
C THR A 312 -16.20 -41.67 4.51
N MET A 313 -14.88 -41.89 4.37
CA MET A 313 -14.22 -43.15 4.67
C MET A 313 -14.32 -43.53 6.15
N ASP A 314 -14.73 -44.77 6.41
CA ASP A 314 -14.76 -45.32 7.77
C ASP A 314 -13.40 -45.88 8.22
N LYS A 315 -13.28 -46.16 9.52
CA LYS A 315 -12.05 -46.65 10.16
C LYS A 315 -11.59 -47.98 9.54
N ALA A 316 -12.50 -48.90 9.24
CA ALA A 316 -12.15 -50.23 8.71
C ALA A 316 -11.56 -50.13 7.29
N THR A 317 -12.21 -49.33 6.44
CA THR A 317 -11.78 -49.05 5.07
C THR A 317 -10.42 -48.38 5.04
N PHE A 318 -10.20 -47.37 5.91
CA PHE A 318 -8.91 -46.70 6.02
C PHE A 318 -7.78 -47.66 6.40
N LEU A 319 -8.00 -48.54 7.38
CA LEU A 319 -6.98 -49.50 7.84
C LEU A 319 -6.64 -50.54 6.76
N ALA A 320 -7.57 -50.82 5.84
CA ALA A 320 -7.39 -51.73 4.71
C ALA A 320 -6.64 -51.13 3.51
N LEU A 321 -6.41 -49.81 3.46
CA LEU A 321 -5.69 -49.16 2.36
C LEU A 321 -4.27 -49.73 2.20
N GLY A 322 -3.78 -49.90 0.97
CA GLY A 322 -2.37 -50.25 0.74
C GLY A 322 -1.43 -49.18 1.29
N ASN A 323 -0.35 -49.59 1.98
CA ASN A 323 0.61 -48.64 2.55
C ASN A 323 1.25 -47.76 1.47
N ASP A 324 1.54 -48.31 0.29
CA ASP A 324 2.14 -47.56 -0.82
C ASP A 324 1.21 -46.47 -1.33
N LYS A 325 -0.07 -46.79 -1.58
CA LYS A 325 -1.10 -45.84 -2.02
C LYS A 325 -1.33 -44.72 -0.99
N LEU A 326 -1.36 -45.07 0.30
CA LEU A 326 -1.50 -44.08 1.38
C LEU A 326 -0.23 -43.22 1.51
N ASN A 327 0.97 -43.81 1.43
CA ASN A 327 2.22 -43.05 1.47
C ASN A 327 2.39 -42.13 0.26
N GLU A 328 1.98 -42.57 -0.94
CA GLU A 328 1.96 -41.74 -2.14
C GLU A 328 1.02 -40.55 -1.95
N TYR A 329 -0.20 -40.76 -1.43
CA TYR A 329 -1.13 -39.68 -1.10
C TYR A 329 -0.53 -38.69 -0.11
N LEU A 330 0.02 -39.19 1.02
CA LEU A 330 0.60 -38.34 2.07
C LEU A 330 1.79 -37.53 1.56
N LYS A 331 2.66 -38.15 0.74
CA LYS A 331 3.80 -37.47 0.11
C LYS A 331 3.35 -36.41 -0.91
N THR A 332 2.41 -36.76 -1.78
CA THR A 332 1.90 -35.87 -2.84
C THR A 332 1.23 -34.64 -2.25
N ASN A 333 0.57 -34.78 -1.10
CA ASN A 333 -0.12 -33.69 -0.42
C ASN A 333 0.71 -33.05 0.71
N GLY A 334 2.02 -33.32 0.78
CA GLY A 334 2.94 -32.59 1.66
C GLY A 334 2.77 -32.82 3.17
N PHE A 335 2.21 -33.97 3.59
CA PHE A 335 2.10 -34.32 5.01
C PHE A 335 3.49 -34.43 5.67
N GLN A 336 3.58 -34.07 6.95
CA GLN A 336 4.83 -34.16 7.73
C GLN A 336 5.38 -35.59 7.72
N GLU A 337 6.72 -35.73 7.72
CA GLU A 337 7.37 -37.04 7.53
C GLU A 337 7.01 -38.10 8.57
N LYS A 338 6.64 -37.68 9.78
CA LYS A 338 6.18 -38.58 10.85
C LYS A 338 4.86 -39.30 10.51
N TYR A 339 4.06 -38.75 9.61
CA TYR A 339 2.84 -39.36 9.10
C TYR A 339 3.17 -40.27 7.91
N ARG A 340 3.66 -41.47 8.21
CA ARG A 340 3.74 -42.59 7.27
C ARG A 340 2.59 -43.55 7.52
N ALA A 341 2.18 -44.30 6.49
CA ALA A 341 1.03 -45.19 6.53
C ALA A 341 0.97 -46.09 7.77
N GLU A 342 2.11 -46.64 8.21
CA GLU A 342 2.18 -47.50 9.40
C GLU A 342 1.82 -46.76 10.70
N ASN A 343 2.48 -45.63 10.97
CA ASN A 343 2.20 -44.81 12.15
C ASN A 343 0.81 -44.19 12.10
N LEU A 344 0.39 -43.74 10.91
CA LEU A 344 -0.93 -43.13 10.73
C LEU A 344 -2.06 -44.13 10.98
N LYS A 345 -1.90 -45.38 10.50
CA LYS A 345 -2.83 -46.45 10.82
C LYS A 345 -2.84 -46.79 12.31
N ASN A 346 -1.71 -46.69 13.01
CA ASN A 346 -1.69 -46.82 14.48
C ASN A 346 -2.50 -45.70 15.15
N LEU A 347 -2.29 -44.44 14.76
CA LEU A 347 -3.06 -43.31 15.29
C LEU A 347 -4.57 -43.47 15.06
N VAL A 348 -4.97 -43.98 13.90
CA VAL A 348 -6.38 -44.27 13.60
C VAL A 348 -6.89 -45.48 14.38
N ARG A 349 -6.08 -46.52 14.61
CA ARG A 349 -6.45 -47.66 15.48
C ARG A 349 -6.72 -47.20 16.91
N ASP A 350 -5.89 -46.29 17.42
CA ASP A 350 -5.95 -45.78 18.79
C ASP A 350 -6.96 -44.63 18.96
N ASP A 351 -7.72 -44.29 17.92
CA ASP A 351 -8.71 -43.20 17.88
C ASP A 351 -8.13 -41.80 18.18
N ALA A 352 -6.80 -41.64 18.09
CA ALA A 352 -6.11 -40.36 18.18
C ALA A 352 -6.36 -39.47 16.95
N VAL A 353 -6.60 -40.10 15.79
CA VAL A 353 -6.89 -39.44 14.51
C VAL A 353 -8.00 -40.22 13.80
N LYS A 354 -8.83 -39.54 12.99
CA LYS A 354 -9.84 -40.15 12.14
C LYS A 354 -9.50 -39.96 10.66
N PRO A 355 -10.01 -40.82 9.74
CA PRO A 355 -9.79 -40.64 8.31
C PRO A 355 -10.13 -39.23 7.80
N ILE A 356 -11.26 -38.67 8.24
CA ILE A 356 -11.69 -37.29 7.93
C ILE A 356 -10.63 -36.23 8.27
N ASP A 357 -9.78 -36.48 9.26
CA ASP A 357 -8.77 -35.50 9.67
C ASP A 357 -7.66 -35.35 8.62
N LEU A 358 -7.44 -36.35 7.74
CA LEU A 358 -6.58 -36.18 6.57
C LEU A 358 -7.20 -35.20 5.56
N ALA A 359 -8.51 -35.22 5.38
CA ALA A 359 -9.19 -34.27 4.50
C ALA A 359 -9.11 -32.86 5.08
N LYS A 360 -9.40 -32.72 6.38
CA LYS A 360 -9.32 -31.43 7.09
C LYS A 360 -7.90 -30.86 7.16
N TYR A 361 -6.89 -31.72 7.26
CA TYR A 361 -5.49 -31.29 7.28
C TYR A 361 -5.10 -30.51 6.01
N LEU A 362 -5.77 -30.79 4.89
CA LEU A 362 -5.60 -30.12 3.60
C LEU A 362 -6.67 -29.04 3.33
N GLU A 363 -7.49 -28.67 4.32
CA GLU A 363 -8.50 -27.60 4.22
C GLU A 363 -7.94 -26.27 4.72
N ASP A 364 -7.17 -25.56 3.89
CA ASP A 364 -6.75 -24.18 4.18
C ASP A 364 -7.59 -23.14 3.42
N ALA A 365 -7.34 -21.85 3.70
CA ALA A 365 -8.02 -20.73 3.05
C ALA A 365 -7.89 -20.75 1.52
N ASN A 366 -6.82 -21.33 0.97
CA ASN A 366 -6.61 -21.48 -0.46
C ASN A 366 -7.46 -22.62 -1.03
N SER A 367 -7.55 -23.76 -0.33
CA SER A 367 -8.24 -24.96 -0.81
C SER A 367 -9.74 -24.79 -1.02
N LEU A 368 -10.39 -23.86 -0.31
CA LEU A 368 -11.82 -23.56 -0.45
C LEU A 368 -12.15 -22.71 -1.69
N LEU A 369 -11.14 -22.04 -2.29
CA LEU A 369 -11.31 -21.24 -3.50
C LEU A 369 -11.47 -22.11 -4.77
N PHE A 370 -11.00 -23.37 -4.72
CA PHE A 370 -10.91 -24.26 -5.88
C PHE A 370 -12.00 -25.34 -5.94
N ASP A 371 -12.96 -25.35 -5.00
CA ASP A 371 -14.11 -26.27 -5.06
C ASP A 371 -15.09 -25.82 -6.18
N THR A 372 -15.01 -26.52 -7.31
CA THR A 372 -15.63 -26.27 -8.63
C THR A 372 -15.28 -24.90 -9.24
N PRO A 373 -14.43 -24.83 -10.29
CA PRO A 373 -14.03 -23.55 -10.89
C PRO A 373 -15.23 -22.76 -11.42
N VAL A 374 -15.17 -21.43 -11.30
CA VAL A 374 -16.10 -20.54 -12.02
C VAL A 374 -15.80 -20.54 -13.52
N ILE A 375 -16.75 -20.12 -14.34
CA ILE A 375 -16.56 -19.99 -15.79
C ILE A 375 -15.39 -19.04 -16.07
N GLY A 376 -15.33 -17.90 -15.39
CA GLY A 376 -14.28 -16.89 -15.54
C GLY A 376 -14.61 -15.94 -16.70
N ALA A 377 -13.62 -15.62 -17.53
CA ALA A 377 -13.80 -14.62 -18.58
C ALA A 377 -14.65 -15.14 -19.76
N GLU A 378 -15.68 -14.38 -20.11
CA GLU A 378 -16.48 -14.55 -21.33
C GLU A 378 -16.49 -13.24 -22.14
N VAL A 379 -16.40 -13.34 -23.47
CA VAL A 379 -16.50 -12.16 -24.35
C VAL A 379 -17.79 -12.22 -25.14
N TYR A 380 -18.50 -11.10 -25.13
CA TYR A 380 -19.72 -10.88 -25.89
C TYR A 380 -19.57 -9.70 -26.84
N ARG A 381 -20.25 -9.76 -27.97
CA ARG A 381 -20.36 -8.66 -28.93
C ARG A 381 -21.80 -8.43 -29.31
N SER A 382 -22.22 -7.17 -29.33
CA SER A 382 -23.43 -6.73 -30.00
C SER A 382 -23.06 -5.96 -31.26
N ASP A 383 -23.74 -6.26 -32.37
CA ASP A 383 -23.63 -5.56 -33.66
C ASP A 383 -24.91 -4.72 -33.95
N ASP A 384 -25.84 -4.63 -32.99
CA ASP A 384 -27.14 -3.96 -33.10
C ASP A 384 -27.41 -2.95 -31.97
N ALA A 385 -26.33 -2.45 -31.38
CA ALA A 385 -26.32 -1.43 -30.35
C ALA A 385 -26.96 -1.88 -29.02
N GLY A 386 -26.70 -3.13 -28.63
CA GLY A 386 -27.09 -3.75 -27.36
C GLY A 386 -28.44 -4.47 -27.37
N LYS A 387 -29.13 -4.59 -28.51
CA LYS A 387 -30.43 -5.29 -28.53
C LYS A 387 -30.26 -6.81 -28.39
N SER A 388 -29.22 -7.35 -29.00
CA SER A 388 -28.80 -8.75 -28.85
C SER A 388 -27.28 -8.84 -28.67
N TRP A 389 -26.83 -9.85 -27.92
CA TRP A 389 -25.44 -10.11 -27.63
C TRP A 389 -25.06 -11.52 -28.07
N LYS A 390 -23.92 -11.66 -28.75
CA LYS A 390 -23.37 -12.94 -29.15
C LYS A 390 -22.13 -13.25 -28.34
N LYS A 391 -22.09 -14.41 -27.69
CA LYS A 391 -20.86 -14.95 -27.10
C LYS A 391 -19.85 -15.26 -28.21
N MET A 392 -18.62 -14.78 -28.05
CA MET A 392 -17.59 -14.83 -29.09
C MET A 392 -16.65 -16.02 -28.93
N ASN A 393 -16.27 -16.38 -27.70
CA ASN A 393 -15.46 -17.56 -27.40
C ASN A 393 -16.32 -18.82 -27.28
N GLU A 394 -15.90 -19.91 -27.90
CA GLU A 394 -16.54 -21.23 -27.76
C GLU A 394 -15.99 -21.98 -26.54
N GLU A 395 -14.68 -21.97 -26.37
CA GLU A 395 -13.95 -22.57 -25.24
C GLU A 395 -13.78 -21.59 -24.07
N TYR A 396 -13.45 -22.11 -22.89
CA TYR A 396 -13.07 -21.29 -21.73
C TYR A 396 -11.80 -20.47 -22.02
N ILE A 397 -11.79 -19.21 -21.60
CA ILE A 397 -10.58 -18.36 -21.63
C ILE A 397 -9.83 -18.60 -20.32
N ASP A 398 -9.13 -19.73 -20.24
CA ASP A 398 -8.36 -20.12 -19.07
C ASP A 398 -7.15 -19.21 -18.82
N ASP A 399 -6.65 -19.23 -17.58
CA ASP A 399 -5.48 -18.49 -17.11
C ASP A 399 -5.54 -16.96 -17.23
N LEU A 400 -6.72 -16.40 -17.54
CA LEU A 400 -6.90 -14.96 -17.68
C LEU A 400 -7.22 -14.28 -16.33
N PHE A 401 -8.37 -14.59 -15.69
CA PHE A 401 -8.75 -14.02 -14.39
C PHE A 401 -9.12 -15.05 -13.30
N TYR A 402 -9.32 -16.33 -13.62
CA TYR A 402 -9.90 -17.32 -12.69
C TYR A 402 -11.18 -16.77 -12.00
N SER A 403 -11.20 -16.61 -10.67
CA SER A 403 -12.28 -15.98 -9.90
C SER A 403 -12.06 -14.49 -9.58
N TYR A 404 -11.01 -13.88 -10.15
CA TYR A 404 -10.54 -12.51 -9.85
C TYR A 404 -10.87 -11.51 -10.96
N GLY A 405 -11.85 -11.77 -11.83
CA GLY A 405 -12.20 -10.84 -12.91
C GLY A 405 -12.63 -9.47 -12.41
N TYR A 406 -13.13 -9.36 -11.17
CA TYR A 406 -13.36 -8.09 -10.48
C TYR A 406 -12.14 -7.14 -10.46
N TYR A 407 -10.93 -7.67 -10.50
CA TYR A 407 -9.68 -6.91 -10.43
C TYR A 407 -9.21 -6.47 -11.82
N PHE A 408 -9.48 -7.27 -12.86
CA PHE A 408 -8.88 -7.09 -14.19
C PHE A 408 -9.85 -6.71 -15.31
N ALA A 409 -11.10 -7.18 -15.29
CA ALA A 409 -11.97 -7.34 -16.47
C ALA A 409 -12.08 -6.07 -17.33
N GLN A 410 -11.16 -5.94 -18.27
CA GLN A 410 -10.98 -4.80 -19.17
C GLN A 410 -10.78 -5.33 -20.59
N ILE A 411 -11.46 -4.69 -21.54
CA ILE A 411 -11.41 -5.00 -22.95
C ILE A 411 -11.12 -3.73 -23.74
N ARG A 412 -10.37 -3.84 -24.83
CA ARG A 412 -10.16 -2.76 -25.80
C ARG A 412 -10.33 -3.30 -27.22
N VAL A 413 -10.90 -2.48 -28.10
CA VAL A 413 -11.03 -2.77 -29.54
C VAL A 413 -10.14 -1.81 -30.32
N ALA A 414 -9.45 -2.31 -31.35
CA ALA A 414 -8.60 -1.47 -32.19
C ALA A 414 -9.46 -0.48 -33.00
N PRO A 415 -9.14 0.83 -33.00
CA PRO A 415 -9.94 1.82 -33.73
C PRO A 415 -10.05 1.58 -35.23
N SER A 416 -9.06 0.89 -35.83
CA SER A 416 -9.01 0.61 -37.27
C SER A 416 -9.55 -0.77 -37.66
N ASN A 417 -9.86 -1.65 -36.70
CA ASN A 417 -10.30 -3.01 -36.98
C ASN A 417 -11.18 -3.55 -35.84
N LYS A 418 -12.48 -3.69 -36.12
CA LYS A 418 -13.47 -4.19 -35.15
C LYS A 418 -13.26 -5.62 -34.67
N ASP A 419 -12.48 -6.43 -35.40
CA ASP A 419 -12.19 -7.83 -35.02
C ASP A 419 -10.86 -7.97 -34.25
N LYS A 420 -10.08 -6.88 -34.12
CA LYS A 420 -8.86 -6.85 -33.31
C LYS A 420 -9.19 -6.33 -31.90
N ILE A 421 -9.13 -7.22 -30.91
CA ILE A 421 -9.39 -6.88 -29.51
C ILE A 421 -8.24 -7.31 -28.60
N TYR A 422 -8.19 -6.71 -27.41
CA TYR A 422 -7.25 -7.03 -26.35
C TYR A 422 -8.02 -7.19 -25.03
N LEU A 423 -7.60 -8.16 -24.22
CA LEU A 423 -8.13 -8.41 -22.88
C LEU A 423 -7.00 -8.32 -21.88
N ALA A 424 -7.22 -7.54 -20.82
CA ALA A 424 -6.25 -7.28 -19.75
C ALA A 424 -6.58 -8.18 -18.56
N GLY A 425 -5.61 -8.97 -18.07
CA GLY A 425 -5.71 -9.97 -16.99
C GLY A 425 -4.41 -10.25 -16.29
N VAL A 426 -4.23 -11.48 -15.82
CA VAL A 426 -2.90 -11.95 -15.38
C VAL A 426 -1.93 -11.85 -16.57
N PRO A 427 -2.22 -12.44 -17.74
CA PRO A 427 -1.60 -12.06 -19.00
C PRO A 427 -2.39 -10.98 -19.75
N LEU A 428 -1.71 -10.19 -20.58
CA LEU A 428 -2.34 -9.41 -21.63
C LEU A 428 -2.49 -10.30 -22.87
N ILE A 429 -3.72 -10.50 -23.33
CA ILE A 429 -4.01 -11.36 -24.49
C ILE A 429 -4.66 -10.57 -25.62
N SER A 430 -4.45 -11.00 -26.86
CA SER A 430 -5.03 -10.38 -28.06
C SER A 430 -5.74 -11.40 -28.93
N SER A 431 -6.79 -10.94 -29.62
CA SER A 431 -7.55 -11.68 -30.62
C SER A 431 -7.60 -10.86 -31.91
N SER A 432 -7.54 -11.54 -33.06
CA SER A 432 -7.67 -10.93 -34.39
C SER A 432 -8.92 -11.39 -35.16
N ASP A 433 -9.81 -12.16 -34.52
CA ASP A 433 -11.00 -12.76 -35.13
C ASP A 433 -12.30 -12.43 -34.37
N GLY A 434 -12.30 -11.32 -33.65
CA GLY A 434 -13.44 -10.81 -32.90
C GLY A 434 -13.67 -11.51 -31.55
N GLY A 435 -12.67 -12.19 -31.00
CA GLY A 435 -12.72 -12.82 -29.67
C GLY A 435 -13.03 -14.31 -29.70
N LYS A 436 -12.77 -14.98 -30.83
CA LYS A 436 -12.94 -16.44 -30.95
C LYS A 436 -11.69 -17.16 -30.49
N THR A 437 -10.51 -16.65 -30.86
CA THR A 437 -9.22 -17.22 -30.47
C THR A 437 -8.26 -16.17 -29.94
N TYR A 438 -7.40 -16.57 -28.99
CA TYR A 438 -6.52 -15.66 -28.28
C TYR A 438 -5.06 -16.12 -28.30
N ARG A 439 -4.16 -15.15 -28.20
CA ARG A 439 -2.74 -15.36 -27.94
C ARG A 439 -2.24 -14.37 -26.89
N SER A 440 -1.36 -14.81 -25.99
CA SER A 440 -0.67 -13.90 -25.08
C SER A 440 0.28 -12.98 -25.83
N ILE A 441 0.29 -11.71 -25.42
CA ILE A 441 1.26 -10.69 -25.83
C ILE A 441 2.17 -10.26 -24.68
N ASN A 442 2.08 -10.88 -23.52
CA ASN A 442 3.09 -10.74 -22.47
C ASN A 442 4.45 -11.31 -22.91
N LYS A 443 5.53 -10.70 -22.40
CA LYS A 443 6.93 -11.08 -22.61
C LYS A 443 7.71 -11.01 -21.31
N GLU A 444 8.95 -11.46 -21.33
CA GLU A 444 9.81 -11.67 -20.15
C GLU A 444 10.04 -10.39 -19.33
N ASN A 445 9.90 -9.22 -19.97
CA ASN A 445 10.07 -7.91 -19.33
C ASN A 445 8.74 -7.16 -19.09
N VAL A 446 7.60 -7.85 -19.23
CA VAL A 446 6.26 -7.31 -18.97
C VAL A 446 5.73 -7.97 -17.71
N HIS A 447 5.27 -7.16 -16.77
CA HIS A 447 4.66 -7.67 -15.53
C HIS A 447 3.32 -8.37 -15.82
N ALA A 448 2.82 -9.16 -14.87
CA ALA A 448 1.44 -9.62 -14.88
C ALA A 448 0.47 -8.48 -14.48
N ASP A 449 -0.82 -8.77 -14.46
CA ASP A 449 -1.86 -7.94 -13.85
C ASP A 449 -2.07 -6.60 -14.55
N HIS A 450 -2.74 -6.66 -15.70
CA HIS A 450 -2.95 -5.53 -16.62
C HIS A 450 -4.28 -4.83 -16.36
N HIS A 451 -4.25 -3.50 -16.33
CA HIS A 451 -5.42 -2.68 -15.98
C HIS A 451 -5.73 -1.61 -17.04
N ALA A 452 -4.72 -1.13 -17.75
CA ALA A 452 -4.87 -0.06 -18.73
C ALA A 452 -4.17 -0.40 -20.05
N LEU A 453 -4.82 -0.10 -21.17
CA LEU A 453 -4.23 -0.26 -22.49
C LEU A 453 -4.73 0.86 -23.41
N TRP A 454 -3.79 1.62 -23.95
CA TRP A 454 -4.03 2.54 -25.06
C TRP A 454 -3.54 1.93 -26.37
N ILE A 455 -4.35 2.12 -27.41
CA ILE A 455 -4.10 1.61 -28.77
C ILE A 455 -3.98 2.81 -29.68
N ASN A 456 -2.86 2.93 -30.40
CA ASN A 456 -2.66 4.05 -31.31
C ASN A 456 -3.62 3.96 -32.52
N PRO A 457 -4.53 4.94 -32.72
CA PRO A 457 -5.47 4.92 -33.84
C PRO A 457 -4.79 5.10 -35.21
N ASN A 458 -3.61 5.72 -35.23
CA ASN A 458 -2.89 6.09 -36.44
C ASN A 458 -1.71 5.15 -36.77
N ARG A 459 -1.39 4.21 -35.87
CA ARG A 459 -0.28 3.27 -36.04
C ARG A 459 -0.61 1.90 -35.43
N PRO A 460 -1.20 0.97 -36.22
CA PRO A 460 -1.48 -0.38 -35.75
C PRO A 460 -0.25 -1.06 -35.14
N GLY A 461 -0.44 -1.73 -33.99
CA GLY A 461 0.63 -2.40 -33.24
C GLY A 461 1.42 -1.51 -32.27
N HIS A 462 1.18 -0.19 -32.25
CA HIS A 462 1.69 0.70 -31.21
C HIS A 462 0.74 0.72 -30.01
N LEU A 463 1.17 0.16 -28.88
CA LEU A 463 0.39 0.06 -27.64
C LEU A 463 1.17 0.63 -26.46
N ILE A 464 0.45 1.24 -25.52
CA ILE A 464 0.97 1.66 -24.21
C ILE A 464 0.13 0.95 -23.16
N ASN A 465 0.79 0.13 -22.35
CA ASN A 465 0.19 -0.79 -21.38
C ASN A 465 0.54 -0.38 -19.95
N GLY A 466 -0.44 -0.44 -19.05
CA GLY A 466 -0.29 -0.22 -17.62
C GLY A 466 -0.69 -1.47 -16.82
N ASN A 467 0.18 -1.87 -15.89
CA ASN A 467 0.06 -3.08 -15.07
C ASN A 467 0.61 -2.87 -13.64
N ASP A 468 0.62 -3.92 -12.82
CA ASP A 468 1.09 -3.88 -11.42
C ASP A 468 2.60 -3.65 -11.27
N GLY A 469 3.36 -3.78 -12.37
CA GLY A 469 4.78 -3.47 -12.45
C GLY A 469 5.12 -2.20 -13.23
N GLY A 470 4.14 -1.33 -13.52
CA GLY A 470 4.33 -0.03 -14.18
C GLY A 470 3.87 0.03 -15.64
N VAL A 471 4.65 0.70 -16.49
CA VAL A 471 4.28 1.00 -17.88
C VAL A 471 5.17 0.26 -18.87
N ASN A 472 4.54 -0.32 -19.90
CA ASN A 472 5.22 -0.95 -21.02
C ASN A 472 4.76 -0.38 -22.37
N ILE A 473 5.67 -0.24 -23.34
CA ILE A 473 5.35 0.26 -24.69
C ILE A 473 5.84 -0.74 -25.75
N THR A 474 5.01 -1.00 -26.76
CA THR A 474 5.34 -1.82 -27.95
C THR A 474 5.04 -1.04 -29.22
N TYR A 475 5.81 -1.28 -30.29
CA TYR A 475 5.52 -0.79 -31.64
C TYR A 475 5.23 -1.91 -32.66
N ASP A 476 5.18 -3.16 -32.22
CA ASP A 476 5.04 -4.34 -33.08
C ASP A 476 3.99 -5.36 -32.58
N ASP A 477 2.91 -4.87 -31.96
CA ASP A 477 1.78 -5.67 -31.48
C ASP A 477 2.17 -6.70 -30.39
N GLY A 478 3.06 -6.26 -29.49
CA GLY A 478 3.48 -6.99 -28.29
C GLY A 478 4.49 -8.11 -28.56
N LYS A 479 5.23 -8.05 -29.68
CA LYS A 479 6.34 -8.97 -29.91
C LYS A 479 7.55 -8.56 -29.06
N HIS A 480 7.79 -7.25 -28.94
CA HIS A 480 8.80 -6.68 -28.06
C HIS A 480 8.24 -5.51 -27.27
N TRP A 481 8.65 -5.40 -26.01
CA TRP A 481 8.23 -4.35 -25.11
C TRP A 481 9.41 -3.55 -24.58
N MET A 482 9.22 -2.25 -24.42
CA MET A 482 10.04 -1.39 -23.59
C MET A 482 9.37 -1.27 -22.23
N LYS A 483 10.15 -1.27 -21.14
CA LYS A 483 9.66 -1.07 -19.77
C LYS A 483 10.07 0.31 -19.27
N ASN A 484 9.11 1.09 -18.80
CA ASN A 484 9.26 2.49 -18.42
C ASN A 484 9.08 2.68 -16.92
N ASN A 485 10.06 2.21 -16.13
CA ASN A 485 10.03 2.31 -14.66
C ASN A 485 11.05 3.34 -14.18
N SER A 486 10.63 4.59 -14.12
CA SER A 486 11.41 5.71 -13.55
C SER A 486 10.67 6.46 -12.43
N THR A 487 9.46 6.03 -12.07
CA THR A 487 8.63 6.59 -11.00
C THR A 487 8.90 5.89 -9.67
N GLN A 488 9.09 6.63 -8.57
CA GLN A 488 9.23 6.05 -7.22
C GLN A 488 7.86 5.72 -6.61
N VAL A 489 7.11 4.79 -7.20
CA VAL A 489 5.72 4.49 -6.81
C VAL A 489 5.53 3.15 -6.08
N GLY A 490 6.60 2.62 -5.46
CA GLY A 490 6.56 1.37 -4.72
C GLY A 490 5.50 1.33 -3.63
N GLN A 491 4.79 0.19 -3.56
CA GLN A 491 3.72 -0.10 -2.60
C GLN A 491 4.23 -1.05 -1.50
N PHE A 492 4.90 -0.50 -0.48
CA PHE A 492 5.44 -1.29 0.63
C PHE A 492 4.35 -1.67 1.64
N TYR A 493 4.30 -2.95 2.01
CA TYR A 493 3.51 -3.44 3.15
C TYR A 493 4.27 -3.33 4.48
N ALA A 494 5.58 -3.53 4.43
CA ALA A 494 6.46 -3.45 5.60
C ALA A 494 7.90 -3.17 5.18
N ILE A 495 8.66 -2.54 6.07
CA ILE A 495 10.08 -2.24 5.91
C ILE A 495 10.87 -2.64 7.15
N ASN A 496 12.17 -2.84 7.01
CA ASN A 496 13.09 -3.01 8.14
C ASN A 496 14.51 -2.55 7.76
N VAL A 497 15.41 -2.46 8.73
CA VAL A 497 16.80 -2.00 8.54
C VAL A 497 17.79 -2.92 9.23
N ASP A 498 19.02 -2.98 8.72
CA ASP A 498 20.14 -3.63 9.40
C ASP A 498 21.05 -2.62 10.12
N HIS A 499 22.18 -3.11 10.65
CA HIS A 499 23.18 -2.32 11.39
C HIS A 499 24.53 -2.22 10.66
N GLU A 500 24.58 -2.47 9.35
CA GLU A 500 25.79 -2.33 8.53
C GLU A 500 26.20 -0.85 8.35
N GLU A 501 27.37 -0.60 7.76
CA GLU A 501 27.84 0.74 7.42
C GLU A 501 28.35 0.81 5.96
N PRO A 502 27.59 1.42 5.02
CA PRO A 502 26.24 1.95 5.20
C PRO A 502 25.21 0.85 5.52
N TYR A 503 24.19 1.17 6.33
CA TYR A 503 23.11 0.22 6.62
C TYR A 503 22.18 0.06 5.42
N ASN A 504 21.53 -1.09 5.31
CA ASN A 504 20.55 -1.37 4.28
C ASN A 504 19.13 -1.24 4.81
N VAL A 505 18.23 -0.88 3.89
CA VAL A 505 16.78 -0.86 4.06
C VAL A 505 16.21 -2.01 3.26
N TYR A 506 15.29 -2.74 3.87
CA TYR A 506 14.60 -3.89 3.30
C TYR A 506 13.11 -3.59 3.28
N GLY A 507 12.38 -4.17 2.34
CA GLY A 507 10.92 -4.12 2.41
C GLY A 507 10.22 -5.04 1.43
N GLY A 508 9.05 -5.50 1.84
CA GLY A 508 8.14 -6.31 1.04
C GLY A 508 7.11 -5.43 0.35
N LEU A 509 6.93 -5.63 -0.96
CA LEU A 509 6.03 -4.86 -1.80
C LEU A 509 4.88 -5.70 -2.33
N GLN A 510 3.74 -5.05 -2.54
CA GLN A 510 2.64 -5.65 -3.26
C GLN A 510 3.05 -6.00 -4.70
N ASP A 511 2.73 -7.23 -5.12
CA ASP A 511 3.01 -7.86 -6.43
C ASP A 511 4.49 -7.90 -6.88
N ASN A 512 5.39 -7.23 -6.16
CA ASN A 512 6.72 -6.87 -6.65
C ASN A 512 7.87 -7.45 -5.80
N GLY A 513 7.60 -8.37 -4.87
CA GLY A 513 8.60 -9.09 -4.09
C GLY A 513 9.20 -8.31 -2.93
N VAL A 514 10.32 -8.82 -2.42
CA VAL A 514 11.09 -8.26 -1.31
C VAL A 514 12.42 -7.73 -1.82
N TRP A 515 12.77 -6.50 -1.44
CA TRP A 515 13.97 -5.81 -1.93
C TRP A 515 14.85 -5.29 -0.79
N LYS A 516 16.15 -5.16 -1.08
CA LYS A 516 17.19 -4.60 -0.20
C LYS A 516 17.97 -3.51 -0.94
N GLY A 517 18.29 -2.40 -0.28
CA GLY A 517 19.15 -1.35 -0.82
C GLY A 517 19.81 -0.50 0.25
N ALA A 518 20.96 0.11 -0.04
CA ALA A 518 21.68 0.94 0.93
C ALA A 518 20.90 2.21 1.26
N ASN A 519 20.96 2.66 2.52
CA ASN A 519 20.21 3.83 3.00
C ASN A 519 20.62 5.16 2.35
N ASN A 520 21.83 5.22 1.81
CA ASN A 520 22.41 6.37 1.12
C ASN A 520 22.25 6.28 -0.40
N ASN A 521 21.49 5.29 -0.88
CA ASN A 521 21.18 5.18 -2.28
C ASN A 521 20.44 6.43 -2.78
N GLU A 522 20.80 6.85 -3.99
CA GLU A 522 20.10 7.90 -4.73
C GLU A 522 19.67 7.30 -6.05
N ASP A 523 18.38 7.44 -6.35
CA ASP A 523 17.82 7.00 -7.62
C ASP A 523 18.56 7.71 -8.77
N ASN A 524 19.19 6.91 -9.62
CA ASN A 524 19.98 7.38 -10.74
C ASN A 524 19.86 6.38 -11.89
N SER A 525 19.95 6.85 -13.13
CA SER A 525 19.81 6.00 -14.32
C SER A 525 21.13 5.33 -14.75
N GLU A 526 22.23 5.48 -13.99
CA GLU A 526 23.54 4.90 -14.33
C GLU A 526 23.48 3.36 -14.33
N TRP A 527 22.59 2.77 -13.54
CA TRP A 527 22.40 1.32 -13.53
C TRP A 527 21.96 0.74 -14.88
N HIS A 528 21.34 1.53 -15.78
CA HIS A 528 21.06 1.09 -17.14
C HIS A 528 22.34 0.83 -17.95
N GLN A 529 23.43 1.55 -17.64
CA GLN A 529 24.73 1.32 -18.25
C GLN A 529 25.49 0.17 -17.57
N THR A 530 25.47 0.12 -16.24
CA THR A 530 26.26 -0.85 -15.47
C THR A 530 25.59 -2.23 -15.33
N GLY A 531 24.28 -2.30 -15.57
CA GLY A 531 23.45 -3.48 -15.36
C GLY A 531 23.19 -3.82 -13.89
N LYS A 532 23.58 -2.95 -12.94
CA LYS A 532 23.49 -3.22 -11.49
C LYS A 532 22.61 -2.19 -10.80
N ASN A 533 21.34 -2.55 -10.59
CA ASN A 533 20.44 -1.71 -9.81
C ASN A 533 20.92 -1.65 -8.34
N PRO A 534 20.90 -0.47 -7.70
CA PRO A 534 21.31 -0.34 -6.30
C PRO A 534 20.32 -0.99 -5.31
N TRP A 535 19.10 -1.26 -5.75
CA TRP A 535 18.15 -2.11 -5.04
C TRP A 535 18.16 -3.51 -5.66
N GLN A 536 18.19 -4.54 -4.80
CA GLN A 536 18.27 -5.93 -5.20
C GLN A 536 17.07 -6.71 -4.66
N MET A 537 16.43 -7.48 -5.52
CA MET A 537 15.38 -8.41 -5.12
C MET A 537 16.01 -9.59 -4.36
N ILE A 538 15.44 -9.94 -3.21
CA ILE A 538 15.87 -11.08 -2.39
C ILE A 538 14.81 -12.19 -2.33
N LEU A 539 13.55 -11.88 -2.65
CA LEU A 539 12.46 -12.86 -2.76
C LEU A 539 11.35 -12.32 -3.71
N GLY A 540 10.66 -13.20 -4.44
CA GLY A 540 9.51 -12.84 -5.28
C GLY A 540 8.15 -12.93 -4.56
N GLY A 541 7.04 -12.92 -5.32
CA GLY A 541 5.66 -12.91 -4.80
C GLY A 541 5.23 -11.52 -4.31
N ASP A 542 4.14 -11.40 -3.57
CA ASP A 542 3.92 -10.19 -2.77
C ASP A 542 4.85 -10.24 -1.57
N GLY A 543 5.77 -9.30 -1.46
CA GLY A 543 6.71 -9.25 -0.36
C GLY A 543 6.02 -8.89 0.96
N MET A 544 6.36 -9.61 2.03
CA MET A 544 5.78 -9.41 3.37
C MET A 544 6.82 -8.86 4.36
N GLN A 545 6.52 -8.93 5.67
CA GLN A 545 7.41 -8.45 6.73
C GLN A 545 8.81 -9.08 6.65
N VAL A 546 9.82 -8.31 7.04
CA VAL A 546 11.23 -8.69 6.98
C VAL A 546 11.86 -8.57 8.37
N GLN A 547 12.65 -9.57 8.77
CA GLN A 547 13.52 -9.52 9.95
C GLN A 547 14.95 -9.88 9.55
N ILE A 548 15.94 -9.20 10.13
CA ILE A 548 17.36 -9.36 9.79
C ILE A 548 18.11 -9.78 11.04
N ASP A 549 18.97 -10.80 10.94
CA ASP A 549 19.83 -11.21 12.06
C ASP A 549 20.93 -10.16 12.28
N ASN A 550 20.95 -9.55 13.46
CA ASN A 550 21.91 -8.50 13.80
C ASN A 550 23.36 -9.00 13.98
N ARG A 551 23.58 -10.32 13.99
CA ARG A 551 24.92 -10.94 14.02
C ARG A 551 25.46 -11.17 12.62
N ASN A 552 24.58 -11.36 11.64
CA ASN A 552 24.90 -11.60 10.23
C ASN A 552 23.77 -11.13 9.32
N SER A 553 23.95 -9.99 8.66
CA SER A 553 22.95 -9.37 7.77
C SER A 553 22.67 -10.16 6.48
N ASN A 554 23.41 -11.25 6.22
CA ASN A 554 23.09 -12.21 5.15
C ASN A 554 21.97 -13.19 5.55
N ILE A 555 21.62 -13.29 6.83
CA ILE A 555 20.52 -14.12 7.32
C ILE A 555 19.26 -13.26 7.48
N VAL A 556 18.28 -13.51 6.62
CA VAL A 556 17.04 -12.71 6.53
C VAL A 556 15.83 -13.63 6.64
N TYR A 557 14.82 -13.24 7.40
CA TYR A 557 13.54 -13.94 7.52
C TYR A 557 12.47 -13.10 6.83
N THR A 558 11.86 -13.65 5.78
CA THR A 558 10.81 -12.97 5.02
C THR A 558 10.01 -13.99 4.21
N GLY A 559 8.97 -13.54 3.53
CA GLY A 559 8.04 -14.42 2.85
C GLY A 559 7.09 -13.67 1.93
N PHE A 560 6.12 -14.44 1.46
CA PHE A 560 4.94 -13.95 0.76
C PHE A 560 3.66 -14.34 1.52
N GLN A 561 2.50 -14.11 0.92
CA GLN A 561 1.20 -14.13 1.60
C GLN A 561 0.95 -15.39 2.45
N PHE A 562 0.09 -15.24 3.46
CA PHE A 562 -0.52 -16.37 4.18
C PHE A 562 0.51 -17.29 4.87
N GLY A 563 1.57 -16.70 5.42
CA GLY A 563 2.56 -17.40 6.24
C GLY A 563 3.61 -18.19 5.46
N ASN A 564 3.68 -18.04 4.13
CA ASN A 564 4.71 -18.66 3.30
C ASN A 564 6.07 -17.95 3.46
N TYR A 565 6.77 -18.27 4.55
CA TYR A 565 8.01 -17.63 4.96
C TYR A 565 9.22 -18.55 4.85
N TYR A 566 10.38 -17.91 4.67
CA TYR A 566 11.69 -18.52 4.49
C TYR A 566 12.73 -17.85 5.38
N ARG A 567 13.72 -18.63 5.81
CA ARG A 567 15.03 -18.12 6.22
C ARG A 567 15.94 -18.12 4.98
N LEU A 568 16.36 -16.93 4.57
CA LEU A 568 17.27 -16.70 3.47
C LEU A 568 18.71 -16.63 3.99
N ASP A 569 19.62 -17.31 3.31
CA ASP A 569 21.05 -17.09 3.37
C ASP A 569 21.47 -16.44 2.04
N LEU A 570 21.63 -15.11 2.08
CA LEU A 570 21.93 -14.30 0.89
C LEU A 570 23.33 -14.54 0.33
N GLU A 571 24.26 -15.05 1.14
CA GLU A 571 25.63 -15.35 0.73
C GLU A 571 25.70 -16.72 0.04
N GLN A 572 24.98 -17.71 0.56
CA GLN A 572 24.94 -19.07 0.00
C GLN A 572 23.83 -19.27 -1.03
N HIS A 573 22.97 -18.26 -1.24
CA HIS A 573 21.77 -18.33 -2.08
C HIS A 573 20.85 -19.50 -1.71
N LYS A 574 20.60 -19.69 -0.40
CA LYS A 574 19.72 -20.74 0.14
C LYS A 574 18.46 -20.16 0.74
N ASN A 575 17.33 -20.81 0.48
CA ASN A 575 16.03 -20.43 1.02
C ASN A 575 15.44 -21.65 1.75
N GLU A 576 15.34 -21.59 3.06
CA GLU A 576 14.78 -22.67 3.88
C GLU A 576 13.35 -22.29 4.31
N PRO A 577 12.31 -23.08 3.99
CA PRO A 577 10.94 -22.78 4.42
C PRO A 577 10.80 -22.93 5.94
N ILE A 578 10.14 -21.97 6.58
CA ILE A 578 10.02 -21.88 8.05
C ILE A 578 8.57 -21.72 8.52
N GLN A 579 7.59 -22.06 7.69
CA GLN A 579 6.18 -21.96 8.08
C GLN A 579 5.83 -23.01 9.16
N PRO A 580 5.25 -22.61 10.31
CA PRO A 580 4.69 -23.54 11.30
C PRO A 580 3.60 -24.41 10.66
N LYS A 581 3.62 -25.72 10.97
CA LYS A 581 2.62 -26.68 10.49
C LYS A 581 1.75 -27.14 11.65
N HIS A 582 0.44 -27.23 11.42
CA HIS A 582 -0.50 -27.83 12.38
C HIS A 582 -0.33 -29.33 12.41
N GLU A 583 -0.79 -29.96 13.50
CA GLU A 583 -0.74 -31.40 13.66
C GLU A 583 -1.99 -32.08 13.11
N LEU A 584 -1.89 -33.37 12.79
CA LEU A 584 -3.04 -34.13 12.31
C LEU A 584 -4.07 -34.29 13.44
N GLY A 585 -5.32 -33.94 13.15
CA GLY A 585 -6.40 -33.85 14.16
C GLY A 585 -6.64 -32.44 14.68
N GLU A 586 -5.73 -31.49 14.39
CA GLU A 586 -5.95 -30.06 14.61
C GLU A 586 -6.59 -29.39 13.39
N SER A 587 -7.23 -28.24 13.62
CA SER A 587 -7.67 -27.36 12.53
C SER A 587 -6.47 -26.65 11.92
N PRO A 588 -6.43 -26.47 10.58
CA PRO A 588 -5.38 -25.69 9.93
C PRO A 588 -5.22 -24.28 10.50
N TYR A 589 -3.97 -23.85 10.59
CA TYR A 589 -3.66 -22.49 11.02
C TYR A 589 -4.19 -21.46 10.03
N ARG A 590 -4.71 -20.36 10.56
CA ARG A 590 -5.14 -19.22 9.74
C ARG A 590 -4.05 -18.16 9.77
N PHE A 591 -3.50 -17.85 8.61
CA PHE A 591 -2.45 -16.84 8.48
C PHE A 591 -3.02 -15.57 7.84
N ASN A 592 -2.55 -14.42 8.32
CA ASN A 592 -2.92 -13.14 7.71
C ASN A 592 -2.31 -13.02 6.30
N TRP A 593 -2.90 -12.17 5.45
CA TRP A 593 -2.28 -11.75 4.19
C TRP A 593 -0.84 -11.29 4.43
N GLN A 594 -0.66 -10.35 5.37
CA GLN A 594 0.62 -9.92 5.88
C GLN A 594 0.85 -10.56 7.25
N THR A 595 1.41 -11.76 7.25
CA THR A 595 1.66 -12.53 8.47
C THR A 595 2.75 -11.86 9.32
N PRO A 596 2.52 -11.57 10.61
CA PRO A 596 3.53 -10.94 11.45
C PRO A 596 4.63 -11.92 11.86
N ILE A 597 5.88 -11.48 11.75
CA ILE A 597 7.05 -12.17 12.28
C ILE A 597 7.90 -11.23 13.14
N LEU A 598 8.57 -11.76 14.16
CA LEU A 598 9.43 -10.98 15.04
C LEU A 598 10.66 -11.80 15.43
N LEU A 599 11.84 -11.27 15.13
CA LEU A 599 13.09 -11.83 15.63
C LEU A 599 13.37 -11.25 17.03
N SER A 600 13.63 -12.10 18.02
CA SER A 600 13.77 -11.64 19.40
C SER A 600 15.01 -10.79 19.59
N GLN A 601 14.83 -9.60 20.14
CA GLN A 601 15.94 -8.72 20.53
C GLN A 601 16.78 -9.28 21.70
N HIS A 602 16.24 -10.23 22.47
CA HIS A 602 16.96 -10.86 23.58
C HIS A 602 17.86 -12.00 23.10
N ASN A 603 17.49 -12.69 22.02
CA ASN A 603 18.30 -13.73 21.40
C ASN A 603 17.88 -13.94 19.93
N GLN A 604 18.82 -13.73 19.00
CA GLN A 604 18.60 -13.82 17.55
C GLN A 604 18.40 -15.26 17.03
N ASP A 605 18.46 -16.28 17.89
CA ASP A 605 18.02 -17.64 17.54
C ASP A 605 16.50 -17.83 17.72
N ILE A 606 15.83 -16.90 18.42
CA ILE A 606 14.41 -16.99 18.73
C ILE A 606 13.60 -16.18 17.72
N LEU A 607 12.72 -16.87 17.01
CA LEU A 607 11.81 -16.28 16.03
C LEU A 607 10.36 -16.53 16.44
N TYR A 608 9.52 -15.50 16.35
CA TYR A 608 8.07 -15.60 16.53
C TYR A 608 7.34 -15.44 15.19
N MET A 609 6.24 -16.17 15.02
CA MET A 609 5.34 -16.04 13.86
C MET A 609 3.89 -16.12 14.32
N GLY A 610 3.03 -15.26 13.78
CA GLY A 610 1.61 -15.21 14.16
C GLY A 610 0.69 -15.85 13.11
N SER A 611 -0.06 -16.88 13.50
CA SER A 611 -1.25 -17.34 12.78
C SER A 611 -2.50 -16.84 13.53
N ASN A 612 -3.53 -17.66 13.71
CA ASN A 612 -4.50 -17.47 14.80
C ASN A 612 -3.89 -17.77 16.20
N LYS A 613 -2.72 -18.41 16.24
CA LYS A 613 -1.91 -18.66 17.44
C LYS A 613 -0.56 -17.94 17.33
N LEU A 614 0.14 -17.76 18.43
CA LEU A 614 1.55 -17.35 18.42
C LEU A 614 2.45 -18.57 18.44
N HIS A 615 3.36 -18.65 17.48
CA HIS A 615 4.38 -19.69 17.36
C HIS A 615 5.74 -19.15 17.77
N ARG A 616 6.57 -20.01 18.38
CA ARG A 616 7.96 -19.71 18.73
C ARG A 616 8.88 -20.79 18.19
N SER A 617 9.94 -20.36 17.54
CA SER A 617 11.13 -21.16 17.29
C SER A 617 12.26 -20.71 18.22
N LEU A 618 13.03 -21.66 18.74
CA LEU A 618 14.26 -21.39 19.52
C LEU A 618 15.54 -21.63 18.71
N ASN A 619 15.39 -21.96 17.42
CA ASN A 619 16.48 -22.37 16.54
C ASN A 619 16.26 -21.86 15.11
N GLN A 620 16.03 -20.56 14.98
CA GLN A 620 16.01 -19.83 13.71
C GLN A 620 14.95 -20.33 12.71
N GLY A 621 13.80 -20.79 13.20
CA GLY A 621 12.67 -21.24 12.38
C GLY A 621 12.73 -22.70 11.94
N ASN A 622 13.71 -23.49 12.41
CA ASN A 622 13.79 -24.93 12.07
C ASN A 622 12.66 -25.73 12.73
N ASP A 623 12.46 -25.52 14.04
CA ASP A 623 11.40 -26.15 14.82
C ASP A 623 10.47 -25.10 15.42
N TRP A 624 9.19 -25.43 15.53
CA TRP A 624 8.15 -24.52 16.03
C TRP A 624 7.33 -25.15 17.14
N GLU A 625 7.00 -24.32 18.14
CA GLU A 625 6.06 -24.62 19.22
C GLU A 625 4.96 -23.57 19.19
N ALA A 626 3.70 -23.99 19.19
CA ALA A 626 2.58 -23.09 19.44
C ALA A 626 2.57 -22.74 20.95
N ILE A 627 2.88 -21.48 21.28
CA ILE A 627 2.98 -21.00 22.66
C ILE A 627 1.71 -20.29 23.13
N SER A 628 0.60 -20.47 22.42
CA SER A 628 -0.72 -19.97 22.76
C SER A 628 -1.80 -20.90 22.20
N GLU A 629 -3.02 -20.78 22.75
CA GLU A 629 -4.22 -21.20 22.03
C GLU A 629 -4.61 -20.17 20.97
N ASP A 630 -5.80 -20.30 20.38
CA ASP A 630 -6.34 -19.29 19.48
C ASP A 630 -6.50 -17.95 20.22
N LEU A 631 -5.78 -16.92 19.76
CA LEU A 631 -5.78 -15.56 20.32
C LEU A 631 -6.77 -14.63 19.60
N THR A 632 -7.70 -15.21 18.84
CA THR A 632 -8.70 -14.52 18.03
C THR A 632 -10.12 -14.95 18.44
N GLN A 633 -11.15 -14.37 17.84
CA GLN A 633 -12.55 -14.77 17.97
C GLN A 633 -12.89 -16.00 17.11
N GLY A 634 -11.93 -16.55 16.38
CA GLY A 634 -12.11 -17.65 15.45
C GLY A 634 -12.32 -17.19 14.00
N GLY A 635 -12.20 -18.13 13.05
CA GLY A 635 -12.43 -17.84 11.63
C GLY A 635 -13.90 -17.56 11.32
N LYS A 636 -14.15 -16.68 10.33
CA LYS A 636 -15.48 -16.46 9.74
C LYS A 636 -15.55 -17.11 8.37
N LYS A 637 -16.74 -17.60 8.01
CA LYS A 637 -16.97 -18.18 6.67
C LYS A 637 -16.90 -17.08 5.62
N GLY A 638 -16.04 -17.27 4.63
CA GLY A 638 -15.90 -16.40 3.45
C GLY A 638 -14.67 -16.81 2.66
N ASN A 639 -14.40 -16.09 1.56
CA ASN A 639 -13.26 -16.35 0.67
C ASN A 639 -11.98 -15.57 1.05
N VAL A 640 -11.95 -14.96 2.23
CA VAL A 640 -10.78 -14.24 2.76
C VAL A 640 -10.42 -14.76 4.16
N ALA A 641 -9.14 -15.05 4.38
CA ALA A 641 -8.64 -15.42 5.71
C ALA A 641 -8.93 -14.32 6.75
N TYR A 642 -9.47 -14.73 7.90
CA TYR A 642 -9.87 -13.86 9.02
C TYR A 642 -9.73 -14.58 10.35
N GLY A 643 -9.65 -13.84 11.46
CA GLY A 643 -9.36 -14.39 12.77
C GLY A 643 -7.90 -14.82 12.81
N THR A 644 -7.02 -13.86 12.53
CA THR A 644 -5.56 -14.03 12.42
C THR A 644 -4.82 -12.92 13.17
N LEU A 645 -3.63 -13.21 13.68
CA LEU A 645 -2.74 -12.22 14.27
C LEU A 645 -2.15 -11.32 13.18
N THR A 646 -2.01 -10.04 13.50
CA THR A 646 -1.59 -8.97 12.58
C THR A 646 -0.33 -8.27 13.02
N THR A 647 0.00 -8.33 14.31
CA THR A 647 1.17 -7.67 14.90
C THR A 647 1.63 -8.43 16.15
N ILE A 648 2.94 -8.42 16.39
CA ILE A 648 3.62 -9.07 17.51
C ILE A 648 4.64 -8.08 18.08
N SER A 649 4.68 -7.95 19.41
CA SER A 649 5.69 -7.13 20.08
C SER A 649 6.26 -7.84 21.30
N GLU A 650 7.59 -7.82 21.42
CA GLU A 650 8.32 -8.29 22.59
C GLU A 650 8.92 -7.09 23.32
N SER A 651 8.73 -7.03 24.64
CA SER A 651 9.28 -5.94 25.44
C SER A 651 10.81 -6.00 25.52
N PRO A 652 11.53 -4.87 25.36
CA PRO A 652 12.98 -4.82 25.55
C PRO A 652 13.40 -5.05 27.01
N PHE A 653 12.47 -4.94 27.96
CA PHE A 653 12.76 -5.03 29.39
C PHE A 653 12.69 -6.45 29.95
N LYS A 654 12.06 -7.39 29.24
CA LYS A 654 11.88 -8.76 29.73
C LYS A 654 11.61 -9.73 28.57
N PHE A 655 12.49 -10.70 28.40
CA PHE A 655 12.24 -11.85 27.54
C PHE A 655 10.90 -12.52 27.87
N GLY A 656 10.10 -12.82 26.85
CA GLY A 656 8.79 -13.46 27.02
C GLY A 656 7.72 -12.57 27.64
N LEU A 657 7.94 -11.25 27.75
CA LEU A 657 6.86 -10.28 27.87
C LEU A 657 6.40 -9.92 26.45
N LEU A 658 5.33 -10.60 26.02
CA LEU A 658 4.84 -10.61 24.64
C LEU A 658 3.47 -9.97 24.56
N TYR A 659 3.21 -9.31 23.43
CA TYR A 659 1.92 -8.78 23.06
C TYR A 659 1.58 -9.18 21.63
N THR A 660 0.30 -9.40 21.36
CA THR A 660 -0.20 -9.70 20.02
C THR A 660 -1.48 -8.93 19.74
N GLY A 661 -1.68 -8.51 18.49
CA GLY A 661 -2.94 -7.95 17.98
C GLY A 661 -3.51 -8.80 16.86
N SER A 662 -4.85 -8.77 16.67
CA SER A 662 -5.55 -9.53 15.63
C SER A 662 -6.42 -8.67 14.71
N ASP A 663 -6.76 -9.24 13.55
CA ASP A 663 -7.65 -8.63 12.54
C ASP A 663 -9.11 -8.47 12.98
N ASP A 664 -9.48 -9.10 14.10
CA ASP A 664 -10.79 -9.07 14.73
C ASP A 664 -10.83 -8.27 16.04
N GLY A 665 -9.78 -7.50 16.34
CA GLY A 665 -9.78 -6.48 17.39
C GLY A 665 -9.36 -6.96 18.77
N LEU A 666 -8.75 -8.14 18.88
CA LEU A 666 -8.23 -8.64 20.15
C LEU A 666 -6.77 -8.25 20.36
N VAL A 667 -6.45 -7.86 21.59
CA VAL A 667 -5.07 -7.64 22.04
C VAL A 667 -4.83 -8.53 23.24
N HIS A 668 -3.77 -9.33 23.16
CA HIS A 668 -3.39 -10.25 24.23
C HIS A 668 -1.98 -9.95 24.74
N ILE A 669 -1.75 -10.26 26.02
CA ILE A 669 -0.45 -10.18 26.68
C ILE A 669 -0.08 -11.52 27.30
N SER A 670 1.20 -11.89 27.18
CA SER A 670 1.84 -12.92 28.00
C SER A 670 2.99 -12.30 28.79
N LYS A 671 3.09 -12.63 30.08
CA LYS A 671 4.21 -12.16 30.96
C LYS A 671 5.22 -13.26 31.28
N ASN A 672 5.03 -14.46 30.73
CA ASN A 672 5.74 -15.69 31.05
C ASN A 672 6.02 -16.53 29.79
N ALA A 673 6.45 -15.87 28.71
CA ALA A 673 6.94 -16.49 27.48
C ALA A 673 5.93 -17.47 26.83
N GLY A 674 4.63 -17.15 26.90
CA GLY A 674 3.54 -17.95 26.35
C GLY A 674 2.89 -18.93 27.32
N GLY A 675 3.39 -19.07 28.56
CA GLY A 675 2.80 -19.98 29.54
C GLY A 675 1.35 -19.63 29.94
N SER A 676 0.95 -18.37 29.79
CA SER A 676 -0.42 -17.90 29.95
C SER A 676 -0.67 -16.61 29.16
N TRP A 677 -1.91 -16.41 28.71
CA TRP A 677 -2.34 -15.25 27.93
C TRP A 677 -3.55 -14.57 28.56
N GLN A 678 -3.58 -13.24 28.52
CA GLN A 678 -4.68 -12.42 29.00
C GLN A 678 -5.15 -11.48 27.90
N ASN A 679 -6.47 -11.41 27.66
CA ASN A 679 -7.08 -10.40 26.80
C ASN A 679 -7.10 -9.04 27.52
N ILE A 680 -6.57 -8.01 26.86
CA ILE A 680 -6.47 -6.63 27.35
C ILE A 680 -7.18 -5.61 26.45
N SER A 681 -8.01 -6.03 25.48
CA SER A 681 -8.71 -5.13 24.54
C SER A 681 -10.19 -4.87 24.86
N THR A 682 -10.70 -5.31 26.02
CA THR A 682 -12.14 -5.29 26.33
C THR A 682 -12.79 -3.90 26.32
N SER A 683 -12.01 -2.83 26.41
CA SER A 683 -12.49 -1.43 26.38
C SER A 683 -12.47 -0.79 25.00
N PHE A 684 -11.96 -1.47 23.97
CA PHE A 684 -11.86 -0.92 22.62
C PHE A 684 -13.18 -1.02 21.85
N PRO A 685 -13.37 -0.20 20.80
CA PRO A 685 -14.39 -0.47 19.81
C PRO A 685 -14.21 -1.89 19.23
N LYS A 686 -15.31 -2.62 19.11
CA LYS A 686 -15.29 -4.01 18.65
C LYS A 686 -15.07 -4.11 17.14
N ASP A 687 -14.52 -5.25 16.72
CA ASP A 687 -14.34 -5.66 15.32
C ASP A 687 -13.47 -4.73 14.47
N LEU A 688 -12.67 -3.86 15.09
CA LEU A 688 -11.65 -3.07 14.40
C LEU A 688 -10.35 -3.85 14.29
N TRP A 689 -9.66 -3.74 13.17
CA TRP A 689 -8.38 -4.40 12.93
C TRP A 689 -7.32 -3.80 13.85
N VAL A 690 -6.55 -4.61 14.58
CA VAL A 690 -5.39 -4.11 15.33
C VAL A 690 -4.23 -3.91 14.35
N SER A 691 -3.90 -2.66 14.02
CA SER A 691 -2.83 -2.36 13.07
C SER A 691 -1.45 -2.42 13.72
N GLU A 692 -1.33 -2.03 14.98
CA GLU A 692 -0.05 -2.04 15.69
C GLU A 692 -0.24 -2.29 17.19
N VAL A 693 0.66 -3.08 17.78
CA VAL A 693 0.83 -3.20 19.23
C VAL A 693 2.30 -3.01 19.54
N ALA A 694 2.66 -1.97 20.30
CA ALA A 694 4.06 -1.63 20.55
C ALA A 694 4.34 -1.58 22.05
N ALA A 695 5.15 -2.52 22.55
CA ALA A 695 5.72 -2.43 23.89
C ALA A 695 6.67 -1.23 23.96
N SER A 696 6.61 -0.47 25.06
CA SER A 696 7.44 0.72 25.20
C SER A 696 8.93 0.38 25.31
N LYS A 697 9.75 1.29 24.78
CA LYS A 697 11.21 1.32 24.89
C LYS A 697 11.70 2.00 26.16
N HIS A 698 10.82 2.70 26.89
CA HIS A 698 11.17 3.52 28.06
C HIS A 698 10.56 3.04 29.36
N LYS A 699 9.43 2.32 29.31
CA LYS A 699 8.76 1.83 30.51
C LYS A 699 8.19 0.43 30.29
N LYS A 700 8.62 -0.52 31.12
CA LYS A 700 8.24 -1.94 31.03
C LYS A 700 6.74 -2.20 31.03
N GLU A 701 5.99 -1.45 31.83
CA GLU A 701 4.53 -1.55 31.95
C GLU A 701 3.77 -0.94 30.77
N ARG A 702 4.42 -0.08 29.98
CA ARG A 702 3.75 0.71 28.95
C ARG A 702 3.62 -0.05 27.64
N VAL A 703 2.44 0.04 27.04
CA VAL A 703 2.14 -0.50 25.72
C VAL A 703 1.22 0.45 24.97
N TYR A 704 1.45 0.57 23.67
CA TYR A 704 0.62 1.34 22.76
C TYR A 704 -0.14 0.39 21.82
N VAL A 705 -1.34 0.79 21.40
CA VAL A 705 -2.17 0.05 20.44
C VAL A 705 -2.76 1.03 19.43
N ALA A 706 -2.67 0.69 18.14
CA ALA A 706 -3.44 1.33 17.09
C ALA A 706 -4.52 0.40 16.54
N LEU A 707 -5.69 0.95 16.25
CA LEU A 707 -6.79 0.23 15.59
C LEU A 707 -7.12 0.90 14.26
N ASN A 708 -7.62 0.10 13.33
CA ASN A 708 -7.91 0.52 11.97
C ASN A 708 -9.34 0.13 11.57
N GLY A 709 -10.14 1.15 11.21
CA GLY A 709 -11.53 1.03 10.76
C GLY A 709 -11.73 1.05 9.24
N TYR A 710 -10.66 1.04 8.45
CA TYR A 710 -10.69 1.08 6.98
C TYR A 710 -11.65 0.02 6.38
N ARG A 711 -11.65 -1.21 6.93
CA ARG A 711 -12.52 -2.32 6.50
C ARG A 711 -14.00 -2.17 6.88
N TRP A 712 -14.36 -1.00 7.38
CA TRP A 712 -15.72 -0.57 7.69
C TRP A 712 -16.06 0.78 7.06
N ASP A 713 -15.20 1.31 6.17
CA ASP A 713 -15.24 2.70 5.70
C ASP A 713 -15.24 3.71 6.87
N ASN A 714 -14.65 3.34 8.02
CA ASN A 714 -14.49 4.20 9.18
C ASN A 714 -13.05 4.71 9.25
N PHE A 715 -12.90 6.01 9.01
CA PHE A 715 -11.63 6.70 8.92
C PHE A 715 -11.22 7.38 10.23
N THR A 716 -11.90 7.10 11.35
CA THR A 716 -11.53 7.64 12.66
C THR A 716 -10.14 7.11 13.08
N PRO A 717 -9.21 7.97 13.53
CA PRO A 717 -7.92 7.52 14.04
C PRO A 717 -8.06 6.98 15.46
N TYR A 718 -7.54 5.78 15.71
CA TYR A 718 -7.57 5.12 17.00
C TYR A 718 -6.16 4.78 17.46
N ILE A 719 -5.67 5.50 18.47
CA ILE A 719 -4.39 5.24 19.12
C ILE A 719 -4.62 5.27 20.63
N TYR A 720 -4.17 4.24 21.33
CA TYR A 720 -4.32 4.09 22.76
C TYR A 720 -2.97 3.83 23.42
N VAL A 721 -2.81 4.32 24.64
CA VAL A 721 -1.68 3.99 25.52
C VAL A 721 -2.19 3.41 26.83
N SER A 722 -1.51 2.39 27.31
CA SER A 722 -1.65 1.86 28.67
C SER A 722 -0.33 2.03 29.42
N GLU A 723 -0.43 2.35 30.71
CA GLU A 723 0.71 2.52 31.61
C GLU A 723 0.85 1.38 32.63
N ASP A 724 0.03 0.33 32.49
CA ASP A 724 -0.19 -0.72 33.50
C ASP A 724 -0.39 -2.13 32.90
N TYR A 725 0.29 -2.42 31.79
CA TYR A 725 0.21 -3.67 31.02
C TYR A 725 -1.14 -3.93 30.36
N GLY A 726 -1.87 -2.89 29.95
CA GLY A 726 -3.15 -3.00 29.26
C GLY A 726 -4.36 -3.14 30.18
N LYS A 727 -4.25 -2.87 31.50
CA LYS A 727 -5.41 -2.91 32.40
C LYS A 727 -6.31 -1.68 32.21
N SER A 728 -5.70 -0.55 31.89
CA SER A 728 -6.40 0.69 31.54
C SER A 728 -5.80 1.33 30.29
N TRP A 729 -6.64 1.99 29.50
CA TRP A 729 -6.27 2.59 28.23
C TRP A 729 -6.71 4.05 28.16
N LYS A 730 -5.85 4.91 27.64
CA LYS A 730 -6.12 6.31 27.31
C LYS A 730 -6.03 6.49 25.80
N ASN A 731 -7.05 7.08 25.18
CA ASN A 731 -6.97 7.50 23.79
C ASN A 731 -5.98 8.68 23.66
N ILE A 732 -5.06 8.55 22.71
CA ILE A 732 -4.02 9.54 22.37
C ILE A 732 -4.01 9.85 20.87
N SER A 733 -5.10 9.61 20.14
CA SER A 733 -5.26 10.02 18.74
C SER A 733 -5.79 11.45 18.60
N ASN A 734 -5.68 12.26 19.67
CA ASN A 734 -6.17 13.63 19.70
C ASN A 734 -5.64 14.42 18.50
N ASN A 735 -6.43 15.36 18.00
CA ASN A 735 -6.14 16.25 16.89
C ASN A 735 -5.61 15.67 15.55
N ILE A 736 -5.33 14.37 15.41
CA ILE A 736 -5.07 13.73 14.11
C ILE A 736 -6.33 13.90 13.24
N PRO A 737 -6.23 14.44 12.01
CA PRO A 737 -7.34 14.46 11.06
C PRO A 737 -7.86 13.05 10.77
N THR A 738 -9.16 12.92 10.49
CA THR A 738 -9.81 11.65 10.16
C THR A 738 -9.07 10.89 9.05
N SER A 739 -8.31 9.87 9.43
CA SER A 739 -7.56 8.95 8.57
C SER A 739 -7.20 7.68 9.37
N PRO A 740 -7.43 6.46 8.86
CA PRO A 740 -7.03 5.23 9.55
C PRO A 740 -5.53 5.18 9.87
N VAL A 741 -5.19 4.64 11.03
CA VAL A 741 -3.80 4.51 11.50
C VAL A 741 -3.26 3.12 11.14
N ASN A 742 -2.10 3.08 10.48
CA ASN A 742 -1.47 1.85 10.01
C ASN A 742 -0.21 1.50 10.80
N ALA A 743 0.55 2.50 11.24
CA ALA A 743 1.82 2.30 11.93
C ALA A 743 1.99 3.26 13.10
N LEU A 744 2.69 2.81 14.15
CA LEU A 744 3.03 3.62 15.33
C LEU A 744 4.40 3.19 15.86
N VAL A 745 5.31 4.13 16.08
CA VAL A 745 6.62 3.85 16.70
C VAL A 745 6.96 4.85 17.79
N GLU A 746 7.39 4.34 18.95
CA GLU A 746 8.01 5.13 20.01
C GLU A 746 9.52 5.26 19.74
N ASP A 747 10.04 6.48 19.85
CA ASP A 747 11.47 6.73 19.73
C ASP A 747 12.25 6.06 20.87
N SER A 748 13.49 5.63 20.61
CA SER A 748 14.33 4.97 21.63
C SER A 748 15.08 5.91 22.56
N VAL A 749 15.12 7.22 22.26
CA VAL A 749 15.91 8.23 23.01
C VAL A 749 15.01 9.14 23.84
N ASN A 750 13.89 9.58 23.29
CA ASN A 750 12.92 10.47 23.94
C ASN A 750 11.57 9.78 24.11
N GLU A 751 11.18 9.52 25.34
CA GLU A 751 9.93 8.82 25.69
C GLU A 751 8.64 9.58 25.36
N ASN A 752 8.72 10.86 25.01
CA ASN A 752 7.58 11.66 24.57
C ASN A 752 7.48 11.75 23.05
N LEU A 753 8.48 11.27 22.31
CA LEU A 753 8.52 11.32 20.86
C LEU A 753 7.87 10.07 20.26
N LEU A 754 6.72 10.27 19.62
CA LEU A 754 5.97 9.23 18.91
C LEU A 754 5.80 9.62 17.43
N PHE A 755 5.78 8.63 16.55
CA PHE A 755 5.42 8.80 15.14
C PHE A 755 4.24 7.90 14.78
N ALA A 756 3.28 8.42 14.02
CA ALA A 756 2.11 7.67 13.54
C ALA A 756 1.94 7.83 12.03
N GLY A 757 1.82 6.71 11.33
CA GLY A 757 1.51 6.66 9.90
C GLY A 757 0.03 6.37 9.66
N THR A 758 -0.60 7.12 8.77
CA THR A 758 -2.03 6.97 8.42
C THR A 758 -2.20 6.71 6.93
N ASP A 759 -3.44 6.45 6.48
CA ASP A 759 -3.78 6.34 5.04
C ASP A 759 -3.51 7.64 4.25
N ASN A 760 -3.26 8.75 4.95
CA ASN A 760 -3.03 10.04 4.35
C ASN A 760 -1.97 10.81 5.16
N GLY A 761 -0.75 10.28 5.29
CA GLY A 761 0.42 11.01 5.79
C GLY A 761 1.03 10.51 7.09
N LEU A 762 2.03 11.28 7.57
CA LEU A 762 2.84 11.01 8.75
C LEU A 762 2.65 12.11 9.79
N TYR A 763 2.53 11.70 11.05
CA TYR A 763 2.36 12.60 12.19
C TYR A 763 3.43 12.31 13.25
N VAL A 764 3.81 13.34 14.00
CA VAL A 764 4.75 13.25 15.12
C VAL A 764 4.18 13.91 16.36
N SER A 765 4.41 13.33 17.53
CA SER A 765 4.05 13.93 18.81
C SER A 765 5.30 14.14 19.66
N PHE A 766 5.36 15.26 20.38
CA PHE A 766 6.43 15.59 21.33
C PHE A 766 5.98 15.53 22.80
N ASP A 767 4.74 15.11 23.03
CA ASP A 767 4.08 15.06 24.33
C ASP A 767 3.35 13.73 24.56
N ARG A 768 3.84 12.67 23.91
CA ARG A 768 3.36 11.28 24.05
C ARG A 768 1.91 11.10 23.61
N GLY A 769 1.52 11.80 22.55
CA GLY A 769 0.22 11.71 21.88
C GLY A 769 -0.87 12.58 22.52
N ALA A 770 -0.52 13.56 23.36
CA ALA A 770 -1.51 14.55 23.79
C ALA A 770 -1.83 15.53 22.65
N SER A 771 -0.86 15.84 21.81
CA SER A 771 -1.02 16.55 20.54
C SER A 771 -0.09 16.01 19.45
N TRP A 772 -0.51 16.17 18.20
CA TRP A 772 0.21 15.68 17.01
C TRP A 772 0.46 16.80 16.00
N GLU A 773 1.64 16.78 15.41
CA GLU A 773 2.12 17.66 14.36
C GLU A 773 2.19 16.90 13.03
N LEU A 774 1.84 17.56 11.92
CA LEU A 774 1.95 16.98 10.58
C LEU A 774 3.41 16.99 10.12
N PHE A 775 3.96 15.85 9.72
CA PHE A 775 5.36 15.71 9.31
C PHE A 775 5.44 15.24 7.85
N GLN A 776 5.47 16.19 6.91
CA GLN A 776 5.26 15.87 5.48
C GLN A 776 6.15 16.63 4.48
N ASN A 777 7.13 17.43 4.92
CA ASN A 777 7.90 18.24 3.97
C ASN A 777 8.71 17.35 3.00
N GLY A 778 8.39 17.39 1.71
CA GLY A 778 8.96 16.54 0.67
C GLY A 778 8.22 15.22 0.44
N MET A 779 7.19 14.89 1.23
CA MET A 779 6.37 13.69 1.10
C MET A 779 4.91 14.08 0.79
N PRO A 780 4.26 13.50 -0.23
CA PRO A 780 2.87 13.82 -0.55
C PRO A 780 1.88 13.19 0.43
N ASN A 781 0.61 13.45 0.18
CA ASN A 781 -0.57 12.92 0.89
C ASN A 781 -0.81 11.42 0.59
N VAL A 782 0.16 10.58 0.94
CA VAL A 782 0.21 9.12 0.67
C VAL A 782 0.00 8.30 1.94
N ALA A 783 -0.52 7.07 1.78
CA ALA A 783 -0.61 6.09 2.85
C ALA A 783 0.77 5.68 3.36
N VAL A 784 0.96 5.73 4.68
CA VAL A 784 2.16 5.26 5.39
C VAL A 784 1.80 3.94 6.05
N HIS A 785 2.48 2.86 5.68
CA HIS A 785 2.18 1.50 6.17
C HIS A 785 3.11 1.05 7.28
N ASP A 786 4.34 1.56 7.32
CA ASP A 786 5.32 1.10 8.29
C ASP A 786 6.37 2.18 8.62
N LEU A 787 6.91 2.11 9.84
CA LEU A 787 7.82 3.08 10.41
C LEU A 787 8.95 2.38 11.17
N VAL A 788 10.20 2.66 10.78
CA VAL A 788 11.37 2.05 11.42
C VAL A 788 12.40 3.12 11.77
N ILE A 789 12.92 3.07 12.99
CA ILE A 789 13.99 3.97 13.43
C ILE A 789 15.31 3.21 13.40
N GLN A 790 16.29 3.71 12.65
CA GLN A 790 17.69 3.27 12.76
C GLN A 790 18.36 4.11 13.88
N PRO A 791 18.65 3.52 15.05
CA PRO A 791 18.99 4.29 16.25
C PRO A 791 20.39 4.93 16.19
N LYS A 792 21.36 4.30 15.52
CA LYS A 792 22.74 4.77 15.44
C LYS A 792 22.87 5.99 14.52
N ALA A 793 22.21 5.93 13.36
CA ALA A 793 22.18 6.98 12.36
C ALA A 793 21.10 8.04 12.65
N LYS A 794 20.22 7.79 13.63
CA LYS A 794 19.08 8.65 14.00
C LYS A 794 18.22 8.98 12.79
N HIS A 795 17.90 7.95 12.01
CA HIS A 795 17.02 8.06 10.86
C HIS A 795 15.68 7.43 11.17
N LEU A 796 14.61 8.16 10.88
CA LEU A 796 13.28 7.58 10.70
C LEU A 796 13.13 7.19 9.23
N LEU A 797 12.78 5.94 8.99
CA LEU A 797 12.41 5.39 7.70
C LEU A 797 10.89 5.24 7.66
N VAL A 798 10.30 5.64 6.55
CA VAL A 798 8.84 5.73 6.36
C VAL A 798 8.48 4.93 5.12
N GLY A 799 7.92 3.74 5.31
CA GLY A 799 7.44 2.86 4.25
C GLY A 799 6.06 3.32 3.79
N THR A 800 5.95 3.78 2.54
CA THR A 800 4.67 4.22 1.98
C THR A 800 4.09 3.19 1.04
N HIS A 801 2.78 3.18 0.91
CA HIS A 801 2.07 2.34 -0.05
C HIS A 801 1.76 3.16 -1.31
N GLY A 802 2.77 3.43 -2.14
CA GLY A 802 2.61 4.11 -3.44
C GLY A 802 3.61 5.23 -3.72
N ARG A 803 4.49 5.59 -2.77
CA ARG A 803 5.58 6.56 -3.00
C ARG A 803 6.93 6.07 -2.47
N SER A 804 7.11 4.74 -2.42
CA SER A 804 8.36 4.10 -1.98
C SER A 804 8.76 4.48 -0.53
N ILE A 805 10.05 4.58 -0.23
CA ILE A 805 10.53 4.84 1.14
C ILE A 805 11.04 6.27 1.29
N TYR A 806 10.64 6.93 2.37
CA TYR A 806 11.19 8.22 2.79
C TYR A 806 12.08 8.07 4.01
N LYS A 807 13.04 8.99 4.15
CA LYS A 807 13.99 9.05 5.27
C LYS A 807 14.06 10.46 5.83
N ALA A 808 14.00 10.59 7.16
CA ALA A 808 14.27 11.84 7.87
C ALA A 808 15.34 11.67 8.94
N TYR A 809 16.20 12.68 9.12
CA TYR A 809 17.11 12.75 10.24
C TYR A 809 16.40 13.34 11.47
N ILE A 810 16.35 12.59 12.57
CA ILE A 810 15.47 12.89 13.72
C ILE A 810 16.22 13.37 14.96
N SER A 811 17.53 13.61 14.89
CA SER A 811 18.32 13.99 16.09
C SER A 811 17.82 15.28 16.78
N ALA A 812 17.32 16.25 16.01
CA ALA A 812 16.73 17.47 16.59
C ALA A 812 15.36 17.19 17.23
N LEU A 813 14.53 16.36 16.60
CA LEU A 813 13.22 15.95 17.13
C LEU A 813 13.37 15.20 18.46
N GLN A 814 14.37 14.33 18.58
CA GLN A 814 14.68 13.62 19.83
C GLN A 814 15.00 14.59 20.97
N GLN A 815 15.50 15.79 20.68
CA GLN A 815 15.82 16.81 21.68
C GLN A 815 14.66 17.78 21.96
N MET A 816 13.50 17.64 21.31
CA MET A 816 12.32 18.44 21.60
C MET A 816 11.60 17.94 22.85
N THR A 817 12.07 18.42 24.01
CA THR A 817 11.45 18.19 25.32
C THR A 817 10.61 19.40 25.74
N HIS A 818 9.87 19.30 26.84
CA HIS A 818 9.18 20.44 27.42
C HIS A 818 10.16 21.60 27.73
N GLU A 819 11.39 21.31 28.15
CA GLU A 819 12.41 22.34 28.38
C GLU A 819 12.77 23.05 27.06
N THR A 820 13.04 22.30 25.99
CA THR A 820 13.34 22.86 24.66
C THR A 820 12.21 23.72 24.13
N LEU A 821 10.97 23.24 24.22
CA LEU A 821 9.77 23.95 23.77
C LEU A 821 9.46 25.21 24.60
N SER A 822 10.05 25.35 25.79
CA SER A 822 9.92 26.57 26.62
C SER A 822 10.96 27.65 26.32
N LYS A 823 11.97 27.36 25.49
CA LYS A 823 13.02 28.32 25.10
C LYS A 823 12.57 29.13 23.88
N ASP A 824 12.95 30.41 23.84
CA ASP A 824 12.66 31.25 22.67
C ASP A 824 13.49 30.87 21.44
N LEU A 825 14.72 30.41 21.67
CA LEU A 825 15.68 29.96 20.66
C LEU A 825 16.52 28.83 21.23
N MET A 826 16.73 27.77 20.45
CA MET A 826 17.66 26.69 20.79
C MET A 826 18.33 26.16 19.53
N VAL A 827 19.66 26.09 19.53
CA VAL A 827 20.44 25.47 18.44
C VAL A 827 20.86 24.07 18.85
N PHE A 828 20.65 23.09 17.98
CA PHE A 828 21.00 21.69 18.26
C PHE A 828 22.43 21.37 17.83
N GLY A 829 22.99 20.34 18.45
CA GLY A 829 24.33 19.84 18.15
C GLY A 829 24.53 19.50 16.66
N VAL A 830 25.73 19.78 16.17
CA VAL A 830 26.16 19.56 14.78
C VAL A 830 27.29 18.52 14.75
N GLU A 831 27.32 17.70 13.71
CA GLU A 831 28.37 16.69 13.54
C GLU A 831 29.67 17.32 12.98
N ASN A 832 30.81 16.72 13.34
CA ASN A 832 32.08 17.09 12.74
C ASN A 832 32.12 16.68 11.26
N ILE A 833 32.80 17.48 10.45
CA ILE A 833 32.84 17.32 9.00
C ILE A 833 34.23 16.84 8.59
N LYS A 834 34.30 15.77 7.80
CA LYS A 834 35.56 15.31 7.21
C LYS A 834 35.95 16.23 6.04
N HIS A 835 37.10 16.88 6.13
CA HIS A 835 37.60 17.75 5.07
C HIS A 835 37.97 16.95 3.82
N SER A 836 37.60 17.46 2.64
CA SER A 836 38.08 16.92 1.35
C SER A 836 38.80 17.96 0.52
N LYS A 837 39.95 17.57 -0.05
CA LYS A 837 40.68 18.39 -1.04
C LYS A 837 39.86 18.58 -2.34
N ASN A 838 38.86 17.75 -2.57
CA ASN A 838 38.02 17.77 -3.76
C ASN A 838 36.82 18.72 -3.64
N TRP A 839 36.63 19.39 -2.49
CA TRP A 839 35.59 20.39 -2.34
C TRP A 839 35.74 21.51 -3.38
N GLY A 840 34.68 21.77 -4.13
CA GLY A 840 34.65 22.69 -5.28
C GLY A 840 35.52 22.29 -6.48
N ASN A 841 36.18 21.13 -6.43
CA ASN A 841 37.16 20.70 -7.44
C ASN A 841 36.65 19.46 -8.17
N PRO A 842 35.82 19.62 -9.22
CA PRO A 842 35.38 18.49 -10.02
C PRO A 842 36.56 17.85 -10.76
N TRP A 843 36.44 16.53 -10.98
CA TRP A 843 37.43 15.72 -11.69
C TRP A 843 37.41 15.97 -13.21
N SER A 844 36.33 16.54 -13.73
CA SER A 844 36.10 16.90 -15.13
C SER A 844 35.48 18.28 -15.23
N SER A 845 35.73 19.01 -16.32
CA SER A 845 35.12 20.32 -16.60
C SER A 845 33.58 20.26 -16.72
N TRP A 846 33.02 19.06 -16.92
CA TRP A 846 31.59 18.82 -17.09
C TRP A 846 30.90 18.31 -15.83
N ALA A 847 31.66 17.93 -14.80
CA ALA A 847 31.10 17.38 -13.57
C ALA A 847 30.67 18.50 -12.61
N LYS A 848 29.58 18.26 -11.87
CA LYS A 848 29.17 19.17 -10.79
C LYS A 848 30.26 19.20 -9.70
N PRO A 849 30.65 20.40 -9.21
CA PRO A 849 31.59 20.50 -8.10
C PRO A 849 31.04 19.82 -6.84
N ASN A 850 31.90 19.06 -6.15
CA ASN A 850 31.55 18.50 -4.85
C ASN A 850 31.46 19.63 -3.82
N THR A 851 30.26 20.02 -3.43
CA THR A 851 30.04 21.09 -2.45
C THR A 851 29.72 20.46 -1.09
N PRO A 852 30.54 20.69 -0.04
CA PRO A 852 30.18 20.28 1.32
C PRO A 852 29.00 21.09 1.84
N GLY A 853 28.33 20.57 2.86
CA GLY A 853 27.27 21.27 3.55
C GLY A 853 27.25 20.95 5.04
N LEU A 854 26.87 21.93 5.84
CA LEU A 854 26.54 21.79 7.25
C LEU A 854 25.07 22.21 7.44
N ASN A 855 24.26 21.30 7.95
CA ASN A 855 22.90 21.62 8.39
C ASN A 855 22.92 21.90 9.89
N VAL A 856 22.56 23.12 10.28
CA VAL A 856 22.40 23.54 11.67
C VAL A 856 20.90 23.58 11.96
N TYR A 857 20.44 22.64 12.78
CA TYR A 857 19.06 22.59 13.21
C TYR A 857 18.85 23.56 14.37
N PHE A 858 17.74 24.28 14.39
CA PHE A 858 17.36 25.13 15.51
C PHE A 858 15.85 25.19 15.70
N TYR A 859 15.42 25.41 16.94
CA TYR A 859 14.03 25.68 17.32
C TYR A 859 13.85 27.17 17.63
N THR A 860 12.72 27.74 17.24
CA THR A 860 12.26 29.06 17.72
C THR A 860 10.79 29.03 18.11
N SER A 861 10.42 29.77 19.16
CA SER A 861 9.04 29.87 19.65
C SER A 861 8.15 30.80 18.82
N SER A 862 8.75 31.69 18.02
CA SER A 862 8.08 32.63 17.12
C SER A 862 8.83 32.80 15.80
N ALA A 863 8.10 33.18 14.76
CA ALA A 863 8.71 33.52 13.48
C ALA A 863 9.49 34.84 13.60
N ASP A 864 10.73 34.86 13.11
CA ASP A 864 11.62 36.03 13.12
C ASP A 864 12.74 35.85 12.07
N THR A 865 13.47 36.93 11.79
CA THR A 865 14.70 36.89 11.00
C THR A 865 15.89 36.67 11.93
N PHE A 866 16.60 35.55 11.76
CA PHE A 866 17.76 35.19 12.56
C PHE A 866 19.06 35.55 11.83
N SER A 867 19.97 36.20 12.55
CA SER A 867 21.34 36.39 12.08
C SER A 867 22.22 35.21 12.48
N ALA A 868 22.95 34.65 11.52
CA ALA A 868 23.86 33.54 11.73
C ALA A 868 25.29 33.95 11.37
N SER A 869 26.23 33.69 12.28
CA SER A 869 27.66 33.98 12.11
C SER A 869 28.47 32.72 12.37
N VAL A 870 29.31 32.35 11.40
CA VAL A 870 30.28 31.25 11.56
C VAL A 870 31.61 31.87 11.95
N LYS A 871 32.18 31.42 13.06
CA LYS A 871 33.43 31.94 13.62
C LYS A 871 34.47 30.84 13.73
N PHE A 872 35.73 31.17 13.48
CA PHE A 872 36.86 30.30 13.79
C PHE A 872 37.15 30.31 15.29
N SER A 873 37.90 29.33 15.80
CA SER A 873 38.20 29.16 17.23
C SER A 873 38.87 30.38 17.90
N ASP A 874 39.48 31.27 17.11
CA ASP A 874 40.07 32.53 17.59
C ASP A 874 39.06 33.70 17.65
N GLY A 875 37.79 33.45 17.38
CA GLY A 875 36.69 34.42 17.33
C GLY A 875 36.51 35.14 15.99
N THR A 876 37.32 34.86 14.97
CA THR A 876 37.20 35.51 13.66
C THR A 876 35.95 35.06 12.92
N GLU A 877 35.07 35.98 12.55
CA GLU A 877 33.93 35.70 11.67
C GLU A 877 34.42 35.36 10.26
N VAL A 878 34.12 34.13 9.81
CA VAL A 878 34.51 33.60 8.50
C VAL A 878 33.36 33.67 7.48
N SER A 879 32.12 33.65 7.95
CA SER A 879 30.92 33.84 7.15
C SER A 879 29.79 34.34 8.03
N SER A 880 28.82 35.03 7.43
CA SER A 880 27.58 35.42 8.08
C SER A 880 26.44 35.46 7.07
N THR A 881 25.24 35.17 7.52
CA THR A 881 23.99 35.20 6.73
C THR A 881 22.81 35.54 7.64
N SER A 882 21.66 35.80 7.05
CA SER A 882 20.37 35.77 7.75
C SER A 882 19.51 34.61 7.24
N ILE A 883 18.56 34.18 8.05
CA ILE A 883 17.55 33.17 7.69
C ILE A 883 16.21 33.57 8.31
N GLU A 884 15.13 33.46 7.55
CA GLU A 884 13.78 33.52 8.11
C GLU A 884 13.50 32.20 8.83
N GLY A 885 13.23 32.27 10.13
CA GLY A 885 12.84 31.11 10.92
C GLY A 885 11.33 31.14 11.15
N ASP A 886 10.65 30.03 10.88
CA ASP A 886 9.27 29.84 11.31
C ASP A 886 9.22 29.40 12.78
N LYS A 887 8.07 29.59 13.45
CA LYS A 887 7.82 28.90 14.72
C LYS A 887 7.97 27.39 14.54
N GLY A 888 8.80 26.76 15.37
CA GLY A 888 9.13 25.34 15.28
C GLY A 888 10.60 25.08 14.93
N LEU A 889 10.87 23.89 14.41
CA LEU A 889 12.17 23.47 13.94
C LEU A 889 12.47 24.04 12.56
N ASN A 890 13.71 24.47 12.38
CA ASN A 890 14.25 25.07 11.16
C ASN A 890 15.64 24.51 10.88
N ILE A 891 16.10 24.70 9.63
CA ILE A 891 17.41 24.25 9.17
C ILE A 891 18.14 25.42 8.52
N LEU A 892 19.30 25.78 9.06
CA LEU A 892 20.26 26.65 8.40
C LEU A 892 21.29 25.78 7.68
N SER A 893 21.26 25.79 6.35
CA SER A 893 22.24 25.10 5.51
C SER A 893 23.41 26.02 5.16
N TYR A 894 24.64 25.56 5.36
CA TYR A 894 25.86 26.32 5.10
C TYR A 894 26.89 25.52 4.31
N ASP A 895 27.29 26.01 3.14
CA ASP A 895 28.24 25.38 2.21
C ASP A 895 29.71 25.30 2.72
N LEU A 896 29.99 25.71 3.97
CA LEU A 896 31.36 25.81 4.51
C LEU A 896 32.30 26.71 3.69
N VAL A 897 31.77 27.83 3.18
CA VAL A 897 32.51 28.78 2.33
C VAL A 897 32.78 30.08 3.07
N PHE A 898 33.96 30.67 2.90
CA PHE A 898 34.24 32.02 3.40
C PHE A 898 33.39 33.07 2.70
N SER A 899 32.88 34.05 3.43
CA SER A 899 32.46 35.32 2.82
C SER A 899 33.69 36.10 2.34
N LYS A 900 33.55 37.01 1.36
CA LYS A 900 34.66 37.86 0.89
C LYS A 900 35.36 38.60 2.05
N LYS A 901 34.55 39.13 2.98
CA LYS A 901 35.03 39.84 4.17
C LYS A 901 35.67 38.88 5.18
N GLY A 902 35.04 37.74 5.43
CA GLY A 902 35.54 36.72 6.35
C GLY A 902 36.88 36.14 5.92
N LYS A 903 37.07 35.85 4.63
CA LYS A 903 38.36 35.42 4.04
C LYS A 903 39.46 36.43 4.34
N SER A 904 39.21 37.72 4.09
CA SER A 904 40.17 38.80 4.34
C SER A 904 40.56 38.90 5.82
N ASN A 905 39.58 38.87 6.71
CA ASN A 905 39.81 38.93 8.16
C ASN A 905 40.59 37.71 8.68
N PHE A 906 40.22 36.52 8.22
CA PHE A 906 40.90 35.28 8.58
C PHE A 906 42.37 35.29 8.14
N LEU A 907 42.66 35.71 6.91
CA LEU A 907 44.03 35.80 6.39
C LEU A 907 44.89 36.80 7.16
N LYS A 908 44.32 37.96 7.54
CA LYS A 908 45.03 38.97 8.36
C LYS A 908 45.49 38.42 9.71
N LYS A 909 44.69 37.58 10.35
CA LYS A 909 44.95 37.09 11.71
C LYS A 909 45.69 35.76 11.76
N ASN A 910 45.37 34.83 10.86
CA ASN A 910 45.85 33.45 10.93
C ASN A 910 47.01 33.13 9.97
N LYS A 911 47.34 34.03 9.02
CA LYS A 911 48.45 33.89 8.06
C LYS A 911 48.50 32.52 7.31
N MET A 912 47.36 31.84 7.17
CA MET A 912 47.25 30.57 6.45
C MET A 912 47.17 30.79 4.94
N LYS A 913 47.72 29.84 4.16
CA LYS A 913 47.52 29.81 2.71
C LYS A 913 46.19 29.12 2.38
N LEU A 914 45.26 29.88 1.82
CA LEU A 914 43.98 29.36 1.31
C LEU A 914 44.06 29.25 -0.21
N THR A 915 43.55 28.15 -0.76
CA THR A 915 43.46 27.92 -2.20
C THR A 915 42.00 28.05 -2.62
N GLU A 916 41.75 28.78 -3.71
CA GLU A 916 40.43 28.83 -4.34
C GLU A 916 40.20 27.54 -5.13
N ALA A 917 39.02 26.96 -4.97
CA ALA A 917 38.62 25.78 -5.72
C ALA A 917 38.20 26.15 -7.15
N LYS A 918 38.08 25.16 -8.03
CA LYS A 918 37.73 25.36 -9.45
C LYS A 918 36.34 25.96 -9.66
N ASP A 919 35.45 25.89 -8.69
CA ASP A 919 34.14 26.54 -8.69
C ASP A 919 34.18 28.02 -8.25
N GLY A 920 35.38 28.57 -8.02
CA GLY A 920 35.58 29.95 -7.61
C GLY A 920 35.32 30.23 -6.12
N LYS A 921 35.01 29.20 -5.32
CA LYS A 921 34.77 29.33 -3.89
C LYS A 921 36.04 29.02 -3.09
N THR A 922 36.14 29.59 -1.88
CA THR A 922 37.19 29.23 -0.90
C THR A 922 36.53 28.58 0.30
N TYR A 923 36.75 27.28 0.46
CA TYR A 923 36.18 26.50 1.55
C TYR A 923 36.96 26.66 2.86
N LEU A 924 36.27 26.46 3.98
CA LEU A 924 36.87 26.50 5.31
C LEU A 924 37.91 25.37 5.46
N PRO A 925 39.15 25.68 5.91
CA PRO A 925 40.17 24.65 6.16
C PRO A 925 39.82 23.80 7.39
N LYS A 926 40.63 22.78 7.64
CA LYS A 926 40.58 22.02 8.89
C LYS A 926 40.72 22.95 10.10
N GLY A 927 39.92 22.72 11.13
CA GLY A 927 39.91 23.56 12.32
C GLY A 927 38.64 23.42 13.17
N THR A 928 38.60 24.18 14.26
CA THR A 928 37.41 24.28 15.12
C THR A 928 36.68 25.58 14.80
N TYR A 929 35.37 25.46 14.63
CA TYR A 929 34.47 26.55 14.27
C TYR A 929 33.28 26.58 15.21
N SER A 930 32.58 27.70 15.22
CA SER A 930 31.32 27.85 15.94
C SER A 930 30.29 28.55 15.10
N VAL A 931 29.05 28.08 15.14
CA VAL A 931 27.89 28.80 14.61
C VAL A 931 27.24 29.56 15.77
N VAL A 932 27.10 30.87 15.59
CA VAL A 932 26.39 31.77 16.51
C VAL A 932 25.11 32.21 15.82
N LEU A 933 23.96 31.91 16.41
CA LEU A 933 22.63 32.27 15.89
C LEU A 933 21.97 33.25 16.86
N SER A 934 21.51 34.39 16.36
CA SER A 934 20.87 35.44 17.16
C SER A 934 19.57 35.92 16.52
N GLY A 935 18.49 35.95 17.28
CA GLY A 935 17.15 36.39 16.92
C GLY A 935 16.23 36.35 18.15
N ASN A 936 15.08 37.02 18.12
CA ASN A 936 14.17 37.14 19.28
C ASN A 936 14.86 37.61 20.59
N GLY A 937 15.90 38.44 20.49
CA GLY A 937 16.68 38.91 21.65
C GLY A 937 17.52 37.83 22.35
N LYS A 938 17.62 36.62 21.78
CA LYS A 938 18.48 35.54 22.27
C LYS A 938 19.68 35.33 21.36
N THR A 939 20.68 34.62 21.87
CA THR A 939 21.85 34.20 21.10
C THR A 939 22.30 32.83 21.58
N GLU A 940 22.39 31.91 20.65
CA GLU A 940 22.83 30.53 20.86
C GLU A 940 24.14 30.29 20.12
N LYS A 941 24.99 29.42 20.65
CA LYS A 941 26.29 29.07 20.06
C LYS A 941 26.50 27.57 20.11
N ILE A 942 26.90 26.99 18.98
CA ILE A 942 27.34 25.59 18.89
C ILE A 942 28.69 25.48 18.19
N ASP A 943 29.56 24.59 18.67
CA ASP A 943 30.88 24.35 18.09
C ASP A 943 30.87 23.09 17.20
N PHE A 944 31.69 23.09 16.14
CA PHE A 944 31.95 21.92 15.28
C PHE A 944 33.40 21.91 14.79
N LYS A 945 33.87 20.73 14.33
CA LYS A 945 35.20 20.60 13.74
C LYS A 945 35.12 20.21 12.28
N ILE A 946 36.08 20.74 11.51
CA ILE A 946 36.44 20.24 10.19
C ILE A 946 37.75 19.45 10.35
N GLU A 947 37.70 18.13 10.17
CA GLU A 947 38.77 17.17 10.49
C GLU A 947 39.61 16.70 9.30
#